data_AF-A0A496TSB8-F1
#
_entry.id   AF-A0A496TSB8-F1
#
_cell.length_a   1.000
_cell.length_b   1.000
_cell.length_c   1.000
_cell.angle_alpha   90.00
_cell.angle_beta   90.00
_cell.angle_gamma   90.00
#
_symmetry.space_group_name_H-M   'P 1'
#
loop_
_entity.id
_entity.type
_entity.pdbx_description
1 polymer ?
#
loop_
_entity_poly.entity_id
_entity_poly.type
_entity_poly.pdbx_seq_one_letter_code
_entity_poly.pdbx_strand_id
1 'polypeptide(L)'
;MFEQMPMDNREITKDLIAGFEPGKLTNLLRLVAPDFRPATTRFDDFIKDGWPFDDARQLGIIELPESQSVLVAAVHVTDELTTRSSKKIQYELGKHILKAGNHNAGIFAFYDGTGRFRLSLITVTYSGTRRQFSTFRRYTFFVDPQLPNKTFVNQIGRADFSSLEKLLEAFSLEAVSDAFYQEFKPKFDVIAATVIVGRDSSRPSRPSRPSIERNEFRPTQLQQDFALLFAIRIIFLGFVQKKADPEEIDEALEAFTHRLAQKEKLDPRHDRIYVIKDFDDPEGFLRDVRSDLALLKEINRRVQELELVSHDPKVERLIEAAGKILPGQEKPEKPHRKFVIFSEYLDTVRHIVPKLQEAFPGRVLVAQSSLSKSFFDDLRANFDAGYPSEKQRDDYDILVATDKLSEGVNLNRAGAVINYDIPWNPTRVIQRLGRINRIGRKVFDELHIYNFFPTEQGSDVVKSREIAAQKMFLIHNTLGEDAKVFAPDETPSAAELFKRINRNPEEEEEESLLTGIRKAFLAIQHQYPDLVRDLDDFPARVKTAKSHDHNELLVFRRKGLQLFIHTVTDTSVEKAGVRALTLEESLPHIRCEANTPRLPLSSRFWPAYEAVKKYREHTPMPMSENSLLVKAENNLRSAMAKHAADLEDYIPFIQTLLRDLKEFQTLPKYTLRRLTAVEMDGKVSQRGIERFKKELEAVRTALGEDYLERIEQRVKEFRSEIIIAVENIKT
;
A
#
# COMPACT_ATOMS: atom_id res chain seq x y z
N MET A 1 10.32 -27.48 -24.92
CA MET A 1 11.30 -27.02 -23.92
C MET A 1 10.52 -26.87 -22.63
N PHE A 2 10.85 -27.64 -21.60
CA PHE A 2 10.04 -27.84 -20.39
C PHE A 2 9.79 -26.51 -19.66
N GLU A 3 8.53 -26.14 -19.46
CA GLU A 3 8.13 -25.18 -18.42
C GLU A 3 8.53 -25.76 -17.05
N GLN A 4 9.38 -25.05 -16.31
CA GLN A 4 9.67 -25.41 -14.92
C GLN A 4 8.39 -25.24 -14.10
N MET A 5 7.83 -26.34 -13.60
CA MET A 5 6.77 -26.31 -12.60
C MET A 5 7.26 -25.60 -11.32
N PRO A 6 6.41 -24.81 -10.63
CA PRO A 6 6.78 -24.21 -9.35
C PRO A 6 7.12 -25.31 -8.33
N MET A 7 8.30 -25.24 -7.71
CA MET A 7 8.75 -26.18 -6.68
C MET A 7 7.86 -26.05 -5.44
N ASP A 8 7.23 -27.15 -5.00
CA ASP A 8 6.41 -27.20 -3.80
C ASP A 8 7.29 -27.25 -2.54
N ASN A 9 7.55 -26.08 -1.95
CA ASN A 9 8.46 -25.90 -0.81
C ASN A 9 7.74 -25.95 0.55
N ARG A 10 6.53 -26.50 0.60
CA ARG A 10 5.67 -26.49 1.80
C ARG A 10 6.25 -27.24 3.00
N GLU A 11 6.98 -28.33 2.78
CA GLU A 11 7.60 -29.10 3.88
C GLU A 11 8.70 -28.29 4.59
N ILE A 12 9.54 -27.59 3.83
CA ILE A 12 10.61 -26.73 4.40
C ILE A 12 10.02 -25.49 5.06
N THR A 13 8.92 -24.98 4.52
CA THR A 13 8.18 -23.87 5.14
C THR A 13 7.54 -24.29 6.46
N LYS A 14 7.07 -25.54 6.59
CA LYS A 14 6.57 -26.10 7.86
C LYS A 14 7.68 -26.28 8.89
N ASP A 15 8.87 -26.72 8.47
CA ASP A 15 10.04 -26.80 9.37
C ASP A 15 10.44 -25.42 9.92
N LEU A 16 10.34 -24.38 9.08
CA LEU A 16 10.55 -22.99 9.52
C LEU A 16 9.51 -22.53 10.55
N ILE A 17 8.25 -23.00 10.44
CA ILE A 17 7.15 -22.68 11.37
C ILE A 17 7.31 -23.42 12.71
N ALA A 18 7.80 -24.66 12.70
CA ALA A 18 7.92 -25.49 13.90
C ALA A 18 8.87 -24.89 14.96
N GLY A 19 9.81 -24.05 14.51
CA GLY A 19 10.69 -23.26 15.36
C GLY A 19 11.68 -22.53 14.47
N PHE A 20 11.67 -21.20 14.53
CA PHE A 20 12.50 -20.38 13.67
C PHE A 20 13.98 -20.47 14.06
N GLU A 21 14.82 -20.74 13.06
CA GLU A 21 16.26 -20.56 13.15
C GLU A 21 16.77 -19.92 11.86
N PRO A 22 17.79 -19.04 11.93
CA PRO A 22 18.33 -18.39 10.73
C PRO A 22 18.82 -19.37 9.65
N GLY A 23 19.32 -20.55 10.06
CA GLY A 23 19.72 -21.62 9.14
C GLY A 23 18.55 -22.18 8.34
N LYS A 24 17.36 -22.32 8.94
CA LYS A 24 16.15 -22.80 8.26
C LYS A 24 15.65 -21.82 7.20
N LEU A 25 15.71 -20.52 7.49
CA LEU A 25 15.39 -19.48 6.50
C LEU A 25 16.39 -19.49 5.33
N THR A 26 17.67 -19.70 5.63
CA THR A 26 18.72 -19.84 4.61
C THR A 26 18.47 -21.04 3.70
N ASN A 27 18.03 -22.17 4.26
CA ASN A 27 17.68 -23.37 3.49
C ASN A 27 16.49 -23.15 2.56
N LEU A 28 15.45 -22.44 3.04
CA LEU A 28 14.32 -22.06 2.21
C LEU A 28 14.77 -21.15 1.05
N LEU A 29 15.57 -20.12 1.34
CA LEU A 29 16.03 -19.15 0.34
C LEU A 29 16.88 -19.77 -0.77
N ARG A 30 17.71 -20.76 -0.46
CA ARG A 30 18.46 -21.51 -1.49
C ARG A 30 17.59 -22.23 -2.52
N LEU A 31 16.32 -22.45 -2.21
CA LEU A 31 15.37 -23.14 -3.09
C LEU A 31 14.44 -22.17 -3.82
N VAL A 32 13.96 -21.12 -3.14
CA VAL A 32 13.00 -20.16 -3.72
C VAL A 32 13.66 -18.98 -4.42
N ALA A 33 14.94 -18.70 -4.14
CA ALA A 33 15.68 -17.59 -4.72
C ALA A 33 16.90 -18.14 -5.50
N PRO A 34 16.81 -18.24 -6.85
CA PRO A 34 17.84 -18.89 -7.68
C PRO A 34 19.25 -18.30 -7.50
N ASP A 35 19.33 -16.98 -7.31
CA ASP A 35 20.58 -16.24 -7.17
C ASP A 35 20.84 -15.77 -5.71
N PHE A 36 20.40 -16.58 -4.73
CA PHE A 36 20.70 -16.31 -3.32
C PHE A 36 22.15 -16.67 -2.97
N ARG A 37 22.91 -15.65 -2.53
CA ARG A 37 24.29 -15.78 -2.09
C ARG A 37 24.40 -15.62 -0.57
N PRO A 38 24.80 -16.68 0.17
CA PRO A 38 24.95 -16.58 1.62
C PRO A 38 26.08 -15.61 1.98
N ALA A 39 25.87 -14.81 3.03
CA ALA A 39 26.84 -13.86 3.54
C ALA A 39 26.67 -13.71 5.05
N THR A 40 27.78 -13.62 5.78
CA THR A 40 27.78 -13.62 7.24
C THR A 40 28.43 -12.34 7.77
N THR A 41 27.69 -11.24 7.70
CA THR A 41 28.08 -9.93 8.26
C THR A 41 27.26 -9.66 9.51
N ARG A 42 27.87 -9.16 10.59
CA ARG A 42 27.13 -8.71 11.78
C ARG A 42 26.61 -7.29 11.57
N PHE A 43 25.40 -7.02 12.06
CA PHE A 43 24.70 -5.75 12.00
C PHE A 43 24.39 -5.18 13.39
N ASP A 44 25.05 -5.68 14.43
CA ASP A 44 24.82 -5.24 15.82
C ASP A 44 25.09 -3.75 16.01
N ASP A 45 26.02 -3.17 15.25
CA ASP A 45 26.33 -1.73 15.26
C ASP A 45 25.12 -0.84 14.86
N PHE A 46 24.09 -1.42 14.24
CA PHE A 46 22.84 -0.72 13.89
C PHE A 46 21.78 -0.78 14.99
N ILE A 47 21.98 -1.59 16.02
CA ILE A 47 21.11 -1.70 17.19
C ILE A 47 21.37 -0.47 18.08
N LYS A 48 20.32 0.26 18.42
CA LYS A 48 20.40 1.43 19.31
C LYS A 48 20.14 1.03 20.77
N ASP A 49 20.71 1.79 21.69
CA ASP A 49 20.43 1.63 23.12
C ASP A 49 18.93 1.66 23.42
N GLY A 50 18.46 0.68 24.21
CA GLY A 50 17.05 0.52 24.58
C GLY A 50 16.18 -0.16 23.51
N TRP A 51 16.75 -0.64 22.40
CA TRP A 51 16.03 -1.53 21.49
C TRP A 51 16.07 -2.98 21.99
N PRO A 52 14.97 -3.75 21.86
CA PRO A 52 14.88 -5.12 22.39
C PRO A 52 15.53 -6.14 21.44
N PHE A 53 16.77 -5.88 21.01
CA PHE A 53 17.54 -6.73 20.09
C PHE A 53 18.95 -6.93 20.64
N ASP A 54 19.45 -8.15 20.56
CA ASP A 54 20.77 -8.57 21.07
C ASP A 54 21.66 -9.23 19.99
N ASP A 55 21.09 -9.66 18.87
CA ASP A 55 21.82 -10.19 17.71
C ASP A 55 21.16 -9.73 16.41
N ALA A 56 21.92 -9.10 15.51
CA ALA A 56 21.49 -8.78 14.16
C ALA A 56 22.56 -9.26 13.17
N ARG A 57 22.18 -10.09 12.20
CA ARG A 57 23.12 -10.66 11.22
C ARG A 57 22.54 -10.76 9.82
N GLN A 58 23.42 -10.55 8.85
CA GLN A 58 23.16 -10.89 7.47
C GLN A 58 23.13 -12.42 7.31
N LEU A 59 22.18 -12.89 6.51
CA LEU A 59 22.13 -14.28 6.05
C LEU A 59 22.59 -14.41 4.60
N GLY A 60 22.37 -13.38 3.79
CA GLY A 60 22.78 -13.37 2.40
C GLY A 60 22.22 -12.20 1.60
N ILE A 61 22.38 -12.27 0.29
CA ILE A 61 21.85 -11.33 -0.69
C ILE A 61 21.18 -12.15 -1.78
N ILE A 62 19.97 -11.77 -2.18
CA ILE A 62 19.35 -12.26 -3.40
C ILE A 62 19.69 -11.25 -4.49
N GLU A 63 20.40 -11.70 -5.53
CA GLU A 63 20.60 -10.90 -6.73
C GLU A 63 19.39 -11.08 -7.63
N LEU A 64 18.88 -9.97 -8.17
CA LEU A 64 17.71 -9.95 -9.04
C LEU A 64 18.09 -9.38 -10.42
N PRO A 65 17.27 -9.61 -11.45
CA PRO A 65 17.42 -8.95 -12.75
C PRO A 65 17.54 -7.42 -12.64
N GLU A 66 18.08 -6.79 -13.69
CA GLU A 66 18.27 -5.32 -13.74
C GLU A 66 19.21 -4.75 -12.65
N SER A 67 20.17 -5.55 -12.18
CA SER A 67 21.12 -5.16 -11.13
C SER A 67 20.45 -4.79 -9.79
N GLN A 68 19.25 -5.32 -9.55
CA GLN A 68 18.58 -5.17 -8.28
C GLN A 68 19.13 -6.17 -7.25
N SER A 69 19.13 -5.79 -5.98
CA SER A 69 19.52 -6.71 -4.90
C SER A 69 18.61 -6.61 -3.69
N VAL A 70 18.41 -7.74 -3.03
CA VAL A 70 17.61 -7.85 -1.80
C VAL A 70 18.49 -8.39 -0.68
N LEU A 71 18.68 -7.58 0.36
CA LEU A 71 19.38 -8.01 1.56
C LEU A 71 18.52 -9.00 2.34
N VAL A 72 19.12 -10.06 2.88
CA VAL A 72 18.42 -10.95 3.83
C VAL A 72 19.13 -10.88 5.17
N ALA A 73 18.39 -10.57 6.23
CA ALA A 73 18.91 -10.49 7.59
C ALA A 73 17.97 -11.17 8.60
N ALA A 74 18.57 -11.73 9.66
CA ALA A 74 17.87 -12.22 10.83
C ALA A 74 18.27 -11.40 12.06
N VAL A 75 17.29 -11.13 12.92
CA VAL A 75 17.45 -10.31 14.13
C VAL A 75 16.77 -11.04 15.28
N HIS A 76 17.52 -11.33 16.34
CA HIS A 76 16.97 -11.88 17.58
C HIS A 76 16.34 -10.76 18.40
N VAL A 77 15.17 -11.06 18.98
CA VAL A 77 14.39 -10.15 19.80
C VAL A 77 14.41 -10.70 21.22
N THR A 78 14.82 -9.87 22.18
CA THR A 78 14.94 -10.27 23.59
C THR A 78 13.57 -10.51 24.23
N ASP A 79 12.56 -9.78 23.77
CA ASP A 79 11.17 -9.89 24.23
C ASP A 79 10.36 -10.86 23.39
N GLU A 80 9.27 -11.37 23.98
CA GLU A 80 8.32 -12.23 23.27
C GLU A 80 7.62 -11.48 22.10
N LEU A 81 7.64 -12.10 20.93
CA LEU A 81 6.98 -11.56 19.74
C LEU A 81 5.47 -11.85 19.78
N THR A 82 4.69 -10.81 19.56
CA THR A 82 3.22 -10.86 19.43
C THR A 82 2.79 -10.27 18.10
N THR A 83 1.49 -10.33 17.78
CA THR A 83 0.96 -9.70 16.56
C THR A 83 1.11 -8.17 16.53
N ARG A 84 1.33 -7.50 17.68
CA ARG A 84 1.40 -6.04 17.80
C ARG A 84 2.75 -5.50 18.31
N SER A 85 3.54 -6.29 19.04
CA SER A 85 4.78 -5.80 19.68
C SER A 85 5.85 -5.41 18.67
N SER A 86 6.52 -4.27 18.95
CA SER A 86 7.78 -3.79 18.35
C SER A 86 7.83 -3.64 16.82
N LYS A 87 6.69 -3.66 16.10
CA LYS A 87 6.63 -3.52 14.62
C LYS A 87 7.33 -2.28 14.09
N LYS A 88 7.12 -1.13 14.75
CA LYS A 88 7.72 0.14 14.36
C LYS A 88 9.24 0.13 14.56
N ILE A 89 9.70 -0.39 15.71
CA ILE A 89 11.13 -0.43 16.06
C ILE A 89 11.88 -1.40 15.14
N GLN A 90 11.31 -2.58 14.89
CA GLN A 90 11.83 -3.56 13.93
C GLN A 90 11.95 -2.98 12.52
N TYR A 91 10.92 -2.27 12.06
CA TYR A 91 10.95 -1.60 10.77
C TYR A 91 12.01 -0.50 10.69
N GLU A 92 12.21 0.29 11.75
CA GLU A 92 13.28 1.29 11.79
C GLU A 92 14.68 0.66 11.78
N LEU A 93 14.91 -0.48 12.46
CA LEU A 93 16.16 -1.24 12.36
C LEU A 93 16.42 -1.69 10.92
N GLY A 94 15.41 -2.29 10.27
CA GLY A 94 15.52 -2.70 8.87
C GLY A 94 15.85 -1.53 7.93
N LYS A 95 15.26 -0.34 8.17
CA LYS A 95 15.62 0.89 7.45
C LYS A 95 17.05 1.34 7.70
N HIS A 96 17.55 1.28 8.93
CA HIS A 96 18.94 1.66 9.22
C HIS A 96 19.92 0.75 8.50
N ILE A 97 19.68 -0.56 8.54
CA ILE A 97 20.51 -1.56 7.85
C ILE A 97 20.46 -1.32 6.32
N LEU A 98 19.27 -1.10 5.74
CA LEU A 98 19.14 -0.78 4.31
C LEU A 98 19.71 0.58 3.92
N LYS A 99 19.75 1.56 4.83
CA LYS A 99 20.40 2.86 4.59
C LYS A 99 21.92 2.71 4.50
N ALA A 100 22.51 1.82 5.28
CA ALA A 100 23.94 1.53 5.21
C ALA A 100 24.31 0.70 3.96
N GLY A 101 23.41 -0.18 3.52
CA GLY A 101 23.50 -0.89 2.25
C GLY A 101 23.06 -0.06 1.04
N ASN A 102 23.34 -0.56 -0.17
CA ASN A 102 22.76 -0.03 -1.41
C ASN A 102 21.91 -1.08 -2.11
N HIS A 103 20.95 -1.62 -1.34
CA HIS A 103 20.01 -2.66 -1.79
C HIS A 103 18.67 -2.05 -2.18
N ASN A 104 17.97 -2.70 -3.10
CA ASN A 104 16.66 -2.28 -3.60
C ASN A 104 15.54 -2.74 -2.66
N ALA A 105 15.78 -3.81 -1.88
CA ALA A 105 14.89 -4.24 -0.82
C ALA A 105 15.66 -4.99 0.28
N GLY A 106 14.97 -5.31 1.37
CA GLY A 106 15.46 -6.18 2.42
C GLY A 106 14.36 -7.08 2.98
N ILE A 107 14.66 -8.37 3.12
CA ILE A 107 13.88 -9.35 3.87
C ILE A 107 14.50 -9.44 5.27
N PHE A 108 13.69 -9.12 6.28
CA PHE A 108 14.08 -9.13 7.68
C PHE A 108 13.25 -10.15 8.46
N ALA A 109 13.92 -11.11 9.08
CA ALA A 109 13.30 -12.08 9.99
C ALA A 109 13.62 -11.71 11.44
N PHE A 110 12.64 -11.19 12.15
CA PHE A 110 12.74 -10.92 13.59
C PHE A 110 12.21 -12.13 14.35
N TYR A 111 12.99 -12.72 15.25
CA TYR A 111 12.59 -13.96 15.92
C TYR A 111 12.88 -13.91 17.42
N ASP A 112 12.10 -14.64 18.21
CA ASP A 112 12.26 -14.72 19.67
C ASP A 112 12.73 -16.13 20.11
N GLY A 113 13.04 -16.25 21.41
CA GLY A 113 13.47 -17.53 22.02
C GLY A 113 12.38 -18.61 22.10
N THR A 114 11.13 -18.31 21.75
CA THR A 114 10.01 -19.27 21.73
C THR A 114 9.78 -19.88 20.34
N GLY A 115 10.58 -19.47 19.35
CA GLY A 115 10.49 -19.94 17.97
C GLY A 115 9.48 -19.17 17.11
N ARG A 116 8.85 -18.11 17.64
CA ARG A 116 8.00 -17.21 16.85
C ARG A 116 8.86 -16.26 16.04
N PHE A 117 8.34 -15.85 14.88
CA PHE A 117 9.04 -14.88 14.05
C PHE A 117 8.13 -14.00 13.23
N ARG A 118 8.69 -12.88 12.80
CA ARG A 118 8.08 -11.93 11.88
C ARG A 118 8.96 -11.76 10.66
N LEU A 119 8.45 -12.14 9.50
CA LEU A 119 9.15 -12.00 8.22
C LEU A 119 8.62 -10.76 7.50
N SER A 120 9.48 -9.77 7.29
CA SER A 120 9.10 -8.46 6.73
C SER A 120 9.90 -8.15 5.48
N LEU A 121 9.24 -7.67 4.44
CA LEU A 121 9.88 -7.11 3.24
C LEU A 121 9.80 -5.58 3.28
N ILE A 122 10.95 -4.93 3.14
CA ILE A 122 11.07 -3.47 3.05
C ILE A 122 11.71 -3.16 1.69
N THR A 123 11.02 -2.44 0.82
CA THR A 123 11.56 -2.02 -0.48
C THR A 123 12.00 -0.56 -0.43
N VAL A 124 12.97 -0.22 -1.27
CA VAL A 124 13.55 1.11 -1.39
C VAL A 124 13.24 1.65 -2.78
N THR A 125 12.45 2.71 -2.85
CA THR A 125 12.22 3.48 -4.06
C THR A 125 13.04 4.76 -4.00
N TYR A 126 13.57 5.18 -5.14
CA TYR A 126 14.37 6.39 -5.24
C TYR A 126 13.54 7.50 -5.88
N SER A 127 13.39 8.62 -5.18
CA SER A 127 12.84 9.85 -5.73
C SER A 127 13.93 10.90 -5.69
N GLY A 128 14.57 11.15 -6.84
CA GLY A 128 15.78 11.97 -6.91
C GLY A 128 16.92 11.39 -6.07
N THR A 129 17.47 12.19 -5.14
CA THR A 129 18.52 11.75 -4.19
C THR A 129 17.97 11.15 -2.89
N ARG A 130 16.65 11.21 -2.67
CA ARG A 130 16.01 10.73 -1.44
C ARG A 130 15.54 9.28 -1.60
N ARG A 131 15.90 8.44 -0.63
CA ARG A 131 15.40 7.06 -0.48
C ARG A 131 14.05 7.08 0.23
N GLN A 132 13.02 6.56 -0.43
CA GLN A 132 11.72 6.26 0.16
C GLN A 132 11.63 4.75 0.45
N PHE A 133 10.98 4.39 1.55
CA PHE A 133 10.87 3.00 2.00
C PHE A 133 9.40 2.56 2.00
N SER A 134 9.11 1.31 1.62
CA SER A 134 7.74 0.77 1.66
C SER A 134 7.22 0.61 3.09
N THR A 135 5.91 0.74 3.29
CA THR A 135 5.32 0.66 4.63
C THR A 135 5.33 -0.77 5.19
N PHE A 136 5.64 -0.93 6.47
CA PHE A 136 5.61 -2.24 7.17
C PHE A 136 4.23 -2.91 7.24
N ARG A 137 3.14 -2.20 6.90
CA ARG A 137 1.77 -2.72 7.06
C ARG A 137 1.36 -3.70 5.97
N ARG A 138 2.00 -3.67 4.81
CA ARG A 138 1.56 -4.41 3.62
C ARG A 138 2.36 -5.68 3.32
N TYR A 139 3.59 -5.77 3.81
CA TYR A 139 4.55 -6.82 3.40
C TYR A 139 5.18 -7.50 4.61
N THR A 140 4.37 -7.98 5.55
CA THR A 140 4.86 -8.56 6.80
C THR A 140 3.98 -9.69 7.28
N PHE A 141 4.58 -10.86 7.50
CA PHE A 141 3.95 -12.03 8.11
C PHE A 141 4.39 -12.16 9.56
N PHE A 142 3.44 -12.48 10.45
CA PHE A 142 3.73 -12.94 11.80
C PHE A 142 3.40 -14.43 11.87
N VAL A 143 4.34 -15.22 12.39
CA VAL A 143 4.29 -16.67 12.43
C VAL A 143 4.49 -17.13 13.86
N ASP A 144 3.53 -17.91 14.35
CA ASP A 144 3.55 -18.50 15.69
C ASP A 144 3.43 -20.02 15.56
N PRO A 145 4.39 -20.82 16.06
CA PRO A 145 4.36 -22.29 15.94
C PRO A 145 3.07 -22.93 16.46
N GLN A 146 2.36 -22.27 17.38
CA GLN A 146 1.10 -22.76 17.94
C GLN A 146 -0.12 -22.46 17.06
N LEU A 147 0.04 -21.62 16.03
CA LEU A 147 -1.02 -21.24 15.11
C LEU A 147 -0.94 -22.00 13.77
N PRO A 148 -2.05 -22.10 13.01
CA PRO A 148 -2.06 -22.83 11.75
C PRO A 148 -1.20 -22.23 10.63
N ASN A 149 -0.84 -20.95 10.70
CA ASN A 149 -0.01 -20.19 9.74
C ASN A 149 -0.33 -20.42 8.24
N LYS A 150 -1.58 -20.74 7.91
CA LYS A 150 -2.01 -21.16 6.56
C LYS A 150 -1.63 -20.14 5.48
N THR A 151 -1.78 -18.85 5.77
CA THR A 151 -1.43 -17.77 4.84
C THR A 151 0.06 -17.76 4.52
N PHE A 152 0.91 -17.90 5.53
CA PHE A 152 2.36 -17.95 5.35
C PHE A 152 2.77 -19.20 4.55
N VAL A 153 2.22 -20.37 4.87
CA VAL A 153 2.48 -21.62 4.14
C VAL A 153 2.05 -21.52 2.67
N ASN A 154 0.89 -20.92 2.40
CA ASN A 154 0.35 -20.83 1.04
C ASN A 154 1.13 -19.84 0.18
N GLN A 155 1.55 -18.70 0.76
CA GLN A 155 2.30 -17.68 0.05
C GLN A 155 3.77 -18.07 -0.10
N ILE A 156 4.46 -18.29 1.02
CA ILE A 156 5.90 -18.55 1.02
C ILE A 156 6.23 -19.97 0.53
N GLY A 157 5.37 -20.95 0.81
CA GLY A 157 5.60 -22.35 0.40
C GLY A 157 5.50 -22.59 -1.11
N ARG A 158 5.02 -21.61 -1.88
CA ARG A 158 4.96 -21.64 -3.36
C ARG A 158 5.66 -20.43 -3.99
N ALA A 159 6.33 -19.61 -3.19
CA ALA A 159 6.91 -18.37 -3.66
C ALA A 159 8.12 -18.59 -4.57
N ASP A 160 8.27 -17.67 -5.52
CA ASP A 160 9.42 -17.54 -6.40
C ASP A 160 10.03 -16.15 -6.20
N PHE A 161 11.29 -16.09 -5.79
CA PHE A 161 12.01 -14.85 -5.50
C PHE A 161 12.97 -14.45 -6.63
N SER A 162 12.71 -14.89 -7.87
CA SER A 162 13.52 -14.56 -9.06
C SER A 162 13.40 -13.11 -9.54
N SER A 163 12.37 -12.36 -9.15
CA SER A 163 12.23 -10.92 -9.47
C SER A 163 11.63 -10.15 -8.31
N LEU A 164 11.84 -8.82 -8.29
CA LEU A 164 11.29 -7.97 -7.23
C LEU A 164 9.75 -7.96 -7.25
N GLU A 165 9.15 -8.09 -8.43
CA GLU A 165 7.70 -8.18 -8.61
C GLU A 165 7.13 -9.46 -7.98
N LYS A 166 7.71 -10.63 -8.27
CA LYS A 166 7.28 -11.90 -7.67
C LYS A 166 7.52 -11.94 -6.15
N LEU A 167 8.58 -11.29 -5.69
CA LEU A 167 8.88 -11.14 -4.27
C LEU A 167 7.85 -10.21 -3.59
N LEU A 168 7.46 -9.11 -4.23
CA LEU A 168 6.36 -8.25 -3.77
C LEU A 168 5.02 -9.00 -3.75
N GLU A 169 4.74 -9.84 -4.76
CA GLU A 169 3.55 -10.69 -4.84
C GLU A 169 3.50 -11.69 -3.68
N ALA A 170 4.59 -12.42 -3.43
CA ALA A 170 4.69 -13.40 -2.35
C ALA A 170 4.53 -12.79 -0.94
N PHE A 171 4.90 -11.53 -0.77
CA PHE A 171 4.69 -10.78 0.48
C PHE A 171 3.40 -9.96 0.48
N SER A 172 2.68 -9.90 -0.65
CA SER A 172 1.43 -9.16 -0.77
C SER A 172 0.28 -9.94 -0.12
N LEU A 173 -0.51 -9.24 0.68
CA LEU A 173 -1.76 -9.78 1.22
C LEU A 173 -2.85 -9.92 0.14
N GLU A 174 -2.66 -9.36 -1.06
CA GLU A 174 -3.60 -9.46 -2.20
C GLU A 174 -3.56 -10.85 -2.87
N ALA A 175 -2.41 -11.53 -2.90
CA ALA A 175 -2.30 -12.89 -3.44
C ALA A 175 -3.05 -13.94 -2.57
N VAL A 176 -3.27 -13.62 -1.29
CA VAL A 176 -4.03 -14.46 -0.35
C VAL A 176 -5.51 -14.43 -0.66
N SER A 177 -6.03 -13.28 -1.10
CA SER A 177 -7.39 -13.17 -1.63
C SER A 177 -7.58 -14.08 -2.83
N ASP A 178 -6.66 -14.05 -3.80
CA ASP A 178 -6.80 -14.82 -5.04
C ASP A 178 -6.70 -16.33 -4.82
N ALA A 179 -5.76 -16.79 -3.98
CA ALA A 179 -5.66 -18.20 -3.59
C ALA A 179 -6.87 -18.68 -2.78
N PHE A 180 -7.42 -17.82 -1.91
CA PHE A 180 -8.67 -18.07 -1.22
C PHE A 180 -9.83 -18.22 -2.22
N TYR A 181 -9.92 -17.33 -3.22
CA TYR A 181 -10.93 -17.45 -4.28
C TYR A 181 -10.79 -18.76 -5.06
N GLN A 182 -9.57 -19.18 -5.42
CA GLN A 182 -9.35 -20.44 -6.14
C GLN A 182 -9.68 -21.68 -5.29
N GLU A 183 -9.37 -21.69 -3.99
CA GLU A 183 -9.73 -22.80 -3.09
C GLU A 183 -11.24 -22.84 -2.79
N PHE A 184 -11.85 -21.65 -2.72
CA PHE A 184 -13.26 -21.50 -2.40
C PHE A 184 -14.17 -21.80 -3.60
N LYS A 185 -13.71 -21.53 -4.82
CA LYS A 185 -14.50 -21.66 -6.05
C LYS A 185 -15.12 -23.05 -6.27
N PRO A 186 -14.42 -24.19 -6.08
CA PRO A 186 -15.04 -25.51 -6.23
C PRO A 186 -16.13 -25.79 -5.19
N LYS A 187 -15.95 -25.32 -3.95
CA LYS A 187 -16.95 -25.45 -2.87
C LYS A 187 -18.17 -24.58 -3.16
N PHE A 188 -17.93 -23.37 -3.63
CA PHE A 188 -18.96 -22.45 -4.12
C PHE A 188 -19.75 -23.07 -5.29
N ASP A 189 -19.08 -23.72 -6.24
CA ASP A 189 -19.73 -24.34 -7.41
C ASP A 189 -20.62 -25.53 -7.00
N VAL A 190 -20.21 -26.31 -6.00
CA VAL A 190 -21.05 -27.37 -5.40
C VAL A 190 -22.27 -26.79 -4.68
N ILE A 191 -22.10 -25.69 -3.93
CA ILE A 191 -23.21 -24.98 -3.29
C ILE A 191 -24.17 -24.46 -4.37
N ALA A 192 -23.67 -23.82 -5.42
CA ALA A 192 -24.50 -23.34 -6.53
C ALA A 192 -25.24 -24.48 -7.23
N ALA A 193 -24.57 -25.59 -7.52
CA ALA A 193 -25.20 -26.74 -8.20
C ALA A 193 -26.28 -27.45 -7.36
N THR A 194 -26.25 -27.32 -6.03
CA THR A 194 -27.26 -27.91 -5.12
C THR A 194 -28.49 -27.03 -4.91
N VAL A 195 -28.45 -25.77 -5.35
CA VAL A 195 -29.62 -24.87 -5.30
C VAL A 195 -30.65 -25.33 -6.34
N ILE A 196 -31.76 -25.93 -5.92
CA ILE A 196 -32.86 -26.30 -6.82
C ILE A 196 -33.76 -25.07 -7.04
N VAL A 197 -33.84 -24.58 -8.28
CA VAL A 197 -34.79 -23.53 -8.65
C VAL A 197 -36.15 -24.18 -8.94
N GLY A 198 -37.18 -23.87 -8.16
CA GLY A 198 -38.53 -24.40 -8.35
C GLY A 198 -39.11 -23.97 -9.69
N ARG A 199 -39.55 -24.94 -10.52
CA ARG A 199 -40.36 -24.64 -11.72
C ARG A 199 -41.81 -24.39 -11.30
N ASP A 200 -42.36 -23.31 -11.82
CA ASP A 200 -43.71 -22.84 -11.62
C ASP A 200 -44.77 -23.92 -11.92
N SER A 201 -45.70 -24.06 -10.98
CA SER A 201 -46.71 -25.10 -10.87
C SER A 201 -48.02 -24.71 -11.58
N SER A 202 -47.96 -24.50 -12.90
CA SER A 202 -49.17 -24.23 -13.70
C SER A 202 -49.12 -24.81 -15.12
N ARG A 203 -49.30 -26.15 -15.24
CA ARG A 203 -49.92 -26.86 -16.39
C ARG A 203 -50.10 -28.36 -16.06
N PRO A 204 -51.26 -28.99 -16.35
CA PRO A 204 -51.56 -30.35 -15.88
C PRO A 204 -51.17 -31.48 -16.86
N SER A 205 -50.70 -32.61 -16.30
CA SER A 205 -50.67 -34.02 -16.81
C SER A 205 -49.88 -34.32 -18.11
N ARG A 206 -49.13 -35.41 -18.33
CA ARG A 206 -48.91 -36.76 -17.73
C ARG A 206 -47.56 -37.32 -18.30
N PRO A 207 -47.06 -38.50 -17.89
CA PRO A 207 -45.65 -38.89 -17.99
C PRO A 207 -45.27 -39.73 -19.22
N SER A 208 -44.05 -39.54 -19.73
CA SER A 208 -43.28 -40.58 -20.46
C SER A 208 -41.78 -40.22 -20.52
N ARG A 209 -40.94 -41.16 -20.08
CA ARG A 209 -39.46 -41.24 -20.19
C ARG A 209 -39.04 -41.58 -21.65
N PRO A 210 -37.74 -41.81 -21.97
CA PRO A 210 -36.54 -40.97 -21.81
C PRO A 210 -35.67 -40.95 -23.10
N SER A 211 -34.92 -39.87 -23.38
CA SER A 211 -33.68 -39.96 -24.19
C SER A 211 -32.92 -38.63 -24.19
N ILE A 212 -31.70 -38.64 -23.63
CA ILE A 212 -30.41 -38.45 -24.34
C ILE A 212 -30.22 -37.04 -24.88
N GLU A 213 -29.48 -36.23 -24.12
CA GLU A 213 -28.25 -35.53 -24.55
C GLU A 213 -27.61 -34.88 -23.32
N ARG A 214 -26.37 -35.27 -23.00
CA ARG A 214 -25.55 -34.61 -21.97
C ARG A 214 -25.10 -33.26 -22.52
N ASN A 215 -25.95 -32.25 -22.38
CA ASN A 215 -25.53 -30.87 -22.48
C ASN A 215 -25.03 -30.42 -21.10
N GLU A 216 -23.82 -29.87 -21.07
CA GLU A 216 -23.18 -29.29 -19.89
C GLU A 216 -24.14 -28.33 -19.19
N PHE A 217 -24.57 -28.68 -17.99
CA PHE A 217 -25.50 -27.89 -17.19
C PHE A 217 -24.73 -26.67 -16.64
N ARG A 218 -24.77 -25.55 -17.38
CA ARG A 218 -24.34 -24.26 -16.83
C ARG A 218 -25.31 -23.89 -15.70
N PRO A 219 -24.84 -23.68 -14.46
CA PRO A 219 -25.70 -23.21 -13.38
C PRO A 219 -26.39 -21.91 -13.80
N THR A 220 -27.69 -21.79 -13.54
CA THR A 220 -28.42 -20.54 -13.74
C THR A 220 -27.83 -19.46 -12.84
N GLN A 221 -27.74 -18.22 -13.31
CA GLN A 221 -27.14 -17.08 -12.60
C GLN A 221 -27.68 -16.93 -11.15
N LEU A 222 -28.97 -17.20 -10.96
CA LEU A 222 -29.65 -17.23 -9.66
C LEU A 222 -29.08 -18.25 -8.65
N GLN A 223 -28.62 -19.41 -9.12
CA GLN A 223 -28.01 -20.42 -8.27
C GLN A 223 -26.62 -19.98 -7.77
N GLN A 224 -25.86 -19.29 -8.63
CA GLN A 224 -24.57 -18.72 -8.26
C GLN A 224 -24.74 -17.54 -7.28
N ASP A 225 -25.74 -16.68 -7.51
CA ASP A 225 -26.04 -15.56 -6.63
C ASP A 225 -26.41 -16.02 -5.22
N PHE A 226 -27.23 -17.07 -5.10
CA PHE A 226 -27.59 -17.64 -3.80
C PHE A 226 -26.37 -18.26 -3.08
N ALA A 227 -25.56 -19.04 -3.79
CA ALA A 227 -24.35 -19.64 -3.23
C ALA A 227 -23.36 -18.59 -2.70
N LEU A 228 -23.29 -17.43 -3.38
CA LEU A 228 -22.41 -16.32 -3.01
C LEU A 228 -22.83 -15.68 -1.70
N LEU A 229 -24.12 -15.38 -1.58
CA LEU A 229 -24.70 -14.79 -0.38
C LEU A 229 -24.57 -15.72 0.84
N PHE A 230 -24.73 -17.02 0.63
CA PHE A 230 -24.59 -18.02 1.70
C PHE A 230 -23.15 -18.12 2.23
N ALA A 231 -22.17 -18.17 1.32
CA ALA A 231 -20.74 -18.22 1.63
C ALA A 231 -20.27 -17.03 2.49
N ILE A 232 -20.63 -15.81 2.07
CA ILE A 232 -20.27 -14.56 2.75
C ILE A 232 -20.79 -14.56 4.20
N ARG A 233 -21.99 -15.11 4.43
CA ARG A 233 -22.65 -15.12 5.74
C ARG A 233 -21.96 -16.03 6.76
N ILE A 234 -21.46 -17.18 6.32
CA ILE A 234 -20.71 -18.13 7.17
C ILE A 234 -19.39 -17.50 7.62
N ILE A 235 -18.66 -16.85 6.71
CA ILE A 235 -17.37 -16.21 6.99
C ILE A 235 -17.56 -15.04 7.98
N PHE A 236 -18.62 -14.26 7.79
CA PHE A 236 -18.98 -13.16 8.68
C PHE A 236 -19.27 -13.63 10.12
N LEU A 237 -20.05 -14.70 10.29
CA LEU A 237 -20.35 -15.28 11.62
C LEU A 237 -19.10 -15.75 12.37
N GLY A 238 -18.14 -16.36 11.67
CA GLY A 238 -16.86 -16.77 12.26
C GLY A 238 -15.96 -15.59 12.68
N PHE A 239 -16.16 -14.41 12.07
CA PHE A 239 -15.45 -13.19 12.42
C PHE A 239 -16.08 -12.47 13.62
N VAL A 240 -17.41 -12.48 13.70
CA VAL A 240 -18.21 -11.90 14.80
C VAL A 240 -17.99 -12.65 16.11
N GLN A 241 -17.90 -13.97 16.10
CA GLN A 241 -17.56 -14.77 17.30
C GLN A 241 -16.18 -14.44 17.91
N LYS A 242 -15.31 -13.72 17.18
CA LYS A 242 -13.95 -13.35 17.63
C LYS A 242 -13.80 -11.89 18.11
N LYS A 243 -14.86 -11.06 18.11
CA LYS A 243 -14.80 -9.64 18.49
C LYS A 243 -16.09 -9.20 19.21
N ALA A 244 -16.13 -9.27 20.54
CA ALA A 244 -17.21 -8.73 21.37
C ALA A 244 -17.09 -7.21 21.61
N ASP A 245 -18.16 -6.58 22.08
CA ASP A 245 -18.37 -5.12 22.19
C ASP A 245 -17.96 -4.48 23.54
N PRO A 246 -17.63 -3.18 23.63
CA PRO A 246 -17.25 -2.52 24.90
C PRO A 246 -18.33 -2.52 25.99
N GLU A 247 -19.61 -2.37 25.65
CA GLU A 247 -20.69 -2.41 26.66
C GLU A 247 -20.92 -3.83 27.19
N GLU A 248 -20.77 -4.84 26.33
CA GLU A 248 -20.78 -6.25 26.76
C GLU A 248 -19.56 -6.58 27.65
N ILE A 249 -18.45 -5.86 27.46
CA ILE A 249 -17.27 -5.97 28.32
C ILE A 249 -17.52 -5.29 29.67
N ASP A 250 -18.10 -4.09 29.70
CA ASP A 250 -18.38 -3.37 30.94
C ASP A 250 -19.47 -4.07 31.77
N GLU A 251 -20.54 -4.56 31.14
CA GLU A 251 -21.55 -5.40 31.81
C GLU A 251 -20.92 -6.70 32.33
N ALA A 252 -20.02 -7.31 31.57
CA ALA A 252 -19.29 -8.50 32.03
C ALA A 252 -18.35 -8.18 33.20
N LEU A 253 -17.71 -7.00 33.22
CA LEU A 253 -16.83 -6.55 34.30
C LEU A 253 -17.61 -6.18 35.58
N GLU A 254 -18.76 -5.54 35.46
CA GLU A 254 -19.66 -5.28 36.59
C GLU A 254 -20.22 -6.58 37.15
N ALA A 255 -20.71 -7.48 36.28
CA ALA A 255 -21.16 -8.81 36.68
C ALA A 255 -20.04 -9.64 37.34
N PHE A 256 -18.81 -9.52 36.83
CA PHE A 256 -17.62 -10.15 37.40
C PHE A 256 -17.32 -9.61 38.80
N THR A 257 -17.37 -8.29 38.98
CA THR A 257 -17.14 -7.61 40.27
C THR A 257 -18.20 -7.98 41.31
N HIS A 258 -19.48 -7.99 40.91
CA HIS A 258 -20.58 -8.38 41.80
C HIS A 258 -20.50 -9.86 42.22
N ARG A 259 -20.09 -10.74 41.30
CA ARG A 259 -19.89 -12.17 41.54
C ARG A 259 -18.69 -12.46 42.44
N LEU A 260 -17.62 -11.66 42.35
CA LEU A 260 -16.46 -11.72 43.26
C LEU A 260 -16.83 -11.29 44.68
N ALA A 261 -17.62 -10.22 44.82
CA ALA A 261 -18.01 -9.68 46.13
C ALA A 261 -18.94 -10.62 46.94
N GLN A 262 -19.69 -11.50 46.26
CA GLN A 262 -20.67 -12.40 46.89
C GLN A 262 -20.14 -13.82 47.17
N LYS A 263 -18.99 -14.22 46.61
CA LYS A 263 -18.44 -15.58 46.79
C LYS A 263 -17.43 -15.63 47.92
N GLU A 264 -17.67 -16.48 48.93
CA GLU A 264 -16.69 -16.79 49.98
C GLU A 264 -15.46 -17.58 49.46
N LYS A 265 -15.56 -18.24 48.30
CA LYS A 265 -14.45 -18.98 47.65
C LYS A 265 -14.41 -18.78 46.13
N LEU A 266 -13.25 -18.37 45.64
CA LEU A 266 -12.97 -17.99 44.24
C LEU A 266 -12.57 -19.20 43.39
N ASP A 267 -12.90 -19.18 42.08
CA ASP A 267 -12.41 -20.18 41.12
C ASP A 267 -11.00 -19.79 40.62
N PRO A 268 -9.94 -20.54 40.98
CA PRO A 268 -8.55 -20.13 40.72
C PRO A 268 -8.17 -20.05 39.23
N ARG A 269 -8.97 -20.61 38.32
CA ARG A 269 -8.67 -20.62 36.88
C ARG A 269 -9.14 -19.38 36.14
N HIS A 270 -10.15 -18.69 36.65
CA HIS A 270 -10.78 -17.55 35.95
C HIS A 270 -10.93 -16.31 36.82
N ASP A 271 -10.89 -16.45 38.15
CA ASP A 271 -11.10 -15.36 39.11
C ASP A 271 -9.80 -15.16 39.92
N ARG A 272 -8.93 -14.23 39.52
CA ARG A 272 -7.67 -13.92 40.21
C ARG A 272 -7.73 -12.57 40.92
N ILE A 273 -7.63 -12.60 42.25
CA ILE A 273 -7.41 -11.41 43.07
C ILE A 273 -5.92 -11.33 43.38
N TYR A 274 -5.31 -10.21 43.00
CA TYR A 274 -3.90 -9.97 43.27
C TYR A 274 -3.74 -9.40 44.69
N VAL A 275 -2.97 -10.09 45.52
CA VAL A 275 -2.62 -9.64 46.87
C VAL A 275 -1.43 -8.70 46.75
N ILE A 276 -1.69 -7.40 46.83
CA ILE A 276 -0.70 -6.34 46.57
C ILE A 276 0.54 -6.47 47.48
N LYS A 277 0.37 -6.99 48.70
CA LYS A 277 1.48 -7.22 49.65
C LYS A 277 2.51 -8.25 49.16
N ASP A 278 2.10 -9.14 48.26
CA ASP A 278 2.94 -10.22 47.74
C ASP A 278 3.69 -9.78 46.47
N PHE A 279 3.53 -8.52 46.04
CA PHE A 279 4.26 -7.97 44.91
C PHE A 279 5.69 -7.62 45.32
N ASP A 280 6.63 -7.69 44.38
CA ASP A 280 8.04 -7.40 44.65
C ASP A 280 8.27 -5.92 45.04
N ASP A 281 7.44 -5.01 44.52
CA ASP A 281 7.39 -3.59 44.92
C ASP A 281 5.94 -3.09 45.04
N PRO A 282 5.26 -3.39 46.18
CA PRO A 282 3.88 -3.00 46.40
C PRO A 282 3.68 -1.48 46.39
N GLU A 283 4.66 -0.75 46.96
CA GLU A 283 4.60 0.69 47.09
C GLU A 283 4.85 1.38 45.75
N GLY A 284 5.79 0.89 44.93
CA GLY A 284 6.00 1.34 43.57
C GLY A 284 4.78 1.12 42.68
N PHE A 285 4.20 -0.09 42.70
CA PHE A 285 2.97 -0.38 41.96
C PHE A 285 1.82 0.57 42.35
N LEU A 286 1.59 0.75 43.67
CA LEU A 286 0.56 1.68 44.15
C LEU A 286 0.88 3.14 43.82
N ARG A 287 2.16 3.52 43.80
CA ARG A 287 2.58 4.87 43.39
C ARG A 287 2.30 5.10 41.90
N ASP A 288 2.58 4.12 41.05
CA ASP A 288 2.38 4.23 39.62
C ASP A 288 0.87 4.26 39.27
N VAL A 289 0.05 3.41 39.90
CA VAL A 289 -1.42 3.49 39.79
C VAL A 289 -1.95 4.84 40.27
N ARG A 290 -1.41 5.38 41.37
CA ARG A 290 -1.76 6.73 41.84
C ARG A 290 -1.32 7.82 40.86
N SER A 291 -0.16 7.66 40.21
CA SER A 291 0.34 8.57 39.18
C SER A 291 -0.56 8.54 37.94
N ASP A 292 -0.94 7.35 37.46
CA ASP A 292 -1.87 7.20 36.34
C ASP A 292 -3.24 7.78 36.66
N LEU A 293 -3.76 7.52 37.87
CA LEU A 293 -5.00 8.13 38.33
C LEU A 293 -4.89 9.66 38.40
N ALA A 294 -3.77 10.19 38.85
CA ALA A 294 -3.52 11.64 38.88
C ALA A 294 -3.47 12.22 37.46
N LEU A 295 -2.80 11.56 36.52
CA LEU A 295 -2.75 11.94 35.11
C LEU A 295 -4.14 11.91 34.48
N LEU A 296 -4.92 10.85 34.69
CA LEU A 296 -6.27 10.72 34.15
C LEU A 296 -7.22 11.77 34.76
N LYS A 297 -7.09 12.05 36.06
CA LYS A 297 -7.82 13.15 36.71
C LYS A 297 -7.44 14.51 36.13
N GLU A 298 -6.16 14.73 35.85
CA GLU A 298 -5.68 15.96 35.24
C GLU A 298 -6.17 16.11 33.80
N ILE A 299 -6.13 15.04 33.00
CA ILE A 299 -6.72 15.02 31.66
C ILE A 299 -8.22 15.32 31.74
N ASN A 300 -8.95 14.66 32.64
CA ASN A 300 -10.37 14.89 32.82
C ASN A 300 -10.66 16.34 33.25
N ARG A 301 -9.88 16.90 34.18
CA ARG A 301 -9.98 18.31 34.58
C ARG A 301 -9.77 19.24 33.39
N ARG A 302 -8.70 19.03 32.62
CA ARG A 302 -8.41 19.84 31.43
C ARG A 302 -9.51 19.73 30.37
N VAL A 303 -10.06 18.54 30.16
CA VAL A 303 -11.17 18.34 29.22
C VAL A 303 -12.45 19.03 29.72
N GLN A 304 -12.72 18.98 31.02
CA GLN A 304 -13.85 19.69 31.63
C GLN A 304 -13.70 21.21 31.52
N GLU A 305 -12.50 21.75 31.72
CA GLU A 305 -12.18 23.18 31.59
C GLU A 305 -12.33 23.72 30.17
N LEU A 306 -12.22 22.85 29.15
CA LEU A 306 -12.47 23.24 27.77
C LEU A 306 -13.97 23.43 27.48
N GLU A 307 -14.87 22.98 28.37
CA GLU A 307 -16.32 23.15 28.25
C GLU A 307 -16.87 22.76 26.86
N LEU A 308 -16.27 21.73 26.23
CA LEU A 308 -16.49 21.37 24.82
C LEU A 308 -17.95 21.04 24.48
N VAL A 309 -18.75 20.68 25.49
CA VAL A 309 -20.16 20.29 25.34
C VAL A 309 -21.14 21.44 25.55
N SER A 310 -20.69 22.54 26.18
CA SER A 310 -21.50 23.70 26.53
C SER A 310 -21.95 24.46 25.28
N HIS A 311 -21.05 24.61 24.31
CA HIS A 311 -21.30 25.23 23.00
C HIS A 311 -20.82 24.29 21.90
N ASP A 312 -21.64 23.30 21.57
CA ASP A 312 -21.34 22.29 20.56
C ASP A 312 -21.88 22.74 19.19
N PRO A 313 -21.05 23.33 18.31
CA PRO A 313 -21.49 23.84 17.00
C PRO A 313 -22.02 22.71 16.10
N LYS A 314 -21.60 21.47 16.35
CA LYS A 314 -22.08 20.31 15.59
C LYS A 314 -23.53 20.00 15.92
N VAL A 315 -23.92 20.13 17.18
CA VAL A 315 -25.32 19.95 17.60
C VAL A 315 -26.19 21.12 17.12
N GLU A 316 -25.69 22.35 17.18
CA GLU A 316 -26.40 23.51 16.62
C GLU A 316 -26.71 23.30 15.13
N ARG A 317 -25.70 22.85 14.36
CA ARG A 317 -25.87 22.54 12.95
C ARG A 317 -26.79 21.35 12.70
N LEU A 318 -26.82 20.36 13.60
CA LEU A 318 -27.77 19.24 13.58
C LEU A 318 -29.21 19.74 13.74
N ILE A 319 -29.46 20.62 14.71
CA ILE A 319 -30.79 21.20 14.96
C ILE A 319 -31.24 22.01 13.74
N GLU A 320 -30.33 22.81 13.16
CA GLU A 320 -30.62 23.57 11.93
C GLU A 320 -30.95 22.63 10.75
N ALA A 321 -30.17 21.55 10.56
CA ALA A 321 -30.41 20.57 9.51
C ALA A 321 -31.74 19.84 9.71
N ALA A 322 -32.03 19.40 10.94
CA ALA A 322 -33.29 18.78 11.33
C ALA A 322 -34.48 19.70 11.02
N GLY A 323 -34.38 20.98 11.38
CA GLY A 323 -35.40 21.99 11.10
C GLY A 323 -35.69 22.19 9.61
N LYS A 324 -34.67 22.05 8.73
CA LYS A 324 -34.84 22.13 7.26
C LYS A 324 -35.50 20.89 6.66
N ILE A 325 -35.32 19.72 7.28
CA ILE A 325 -35.90 18.46 6.79
C ILE A 325 -37.38 18.36 7.17
N LEU A 326 -37.71 18.81 8.39
CA LEU A 326 -39.09 18.87 8.84
C LEU A 326 -39.82 19.94 8.02
N PRO A 327 -40.95 19.60 7.38
CA PRO A 327 -41.67 20.57 6.57
C PRO A 327 -42.16 21.75 7.45
N GLY A 328 -41.97 22.97 6.94
CA GLY A 328 -42.98 24.02 7.15
C GLY A 328 -44.29 23.54 6.51
N GLN A 329 -45.45 23.91 7.06
CA GLN A 329 -46.79 23.37 6.75
C GLN A 329 -47.28 23.55 5.28
N GLU A 330 -46.50 23.20 4.27
CA GLU A 330 -46.80 23.48 2.86
C GLU A 330 -46.71 22.22 2.00
N LYS A 331 -47.86 21.53 1.92
CA LYS A 331 -48.53 21.00 0.71
C LYS A 331 -49.21 19.65 1.03
N PRO A 332 -50.55 19.56 0.97
CA PRO A 332 -51.33 18.36 1.28
C PRO A 332 -51.02 17.12 0.42
N GLU A 333 -50.31 17.29 -0.69
CA GLU A 333 -50.12 16.26 -1.72
C GLU A 333 -48.83 15.43 -1.55
N LYS A 334 -47.93 15.78 -0.62
CA LYS A 334 -46.69 15.02 -0.39
C LYS A 334 -46.65 14.41 1.02
N PRO A 335 -46.21 13.15 1.17
CA PRO A 335 -46.13 12.50 2.47
C PRO A 335 -45.17 13.26 3.42
N HIS A 336 -45.56 13.34 4.70
CA HIS A 336 -44.76 13.98 5.75
C HIS A 336 -43.36 13.35 5.85
N ARG A 337 -42.31 14.14 5.64
CA ARG A 337 -40.92 13.64 5.58
C ARG A 337 -40.33 13.46 6.98
N LYS A 338 -40.34 12.23 7.48
CA LYS A 338 -39.64 11.80 8.71
C LYS A 338 -38.18 11.53 8.44
N PHE A 339 -37.34 11.50 9.47
CA PHE A 339 -35.93 11.17 9.30
C PHE A 339 -35.32 10.45 10.50
N VAL A 340 -34.18 9.80 10.24
CA VAL A 340 -33.45 9.00 11.23
C VAL A 340 -32.06 9.58 11.43
N ILE A 341 -31.67 9.82 12.67
CA ILE A 341 -30.32 10.22 13.09
C ILE A 341 -29.58 9.00 13.60
N PHE A 342 -28.46 8.68 12.97
CA PHE A 342 -27.58 7.59 13.37
C PHE A 342 -26.28 8.10 13.99
N SER A 343 -25.87 7.41 15.05
CA SER A 343 -24.55 7.54 15.68
C SER A 343 -23.95 6.15 15.92
N GLU A 344 -22.63 6.01 15.80
CA GLU A 344 -21.90 4.79 16.16
C GLU A 344 -21.94 4.56 17.68
N TYR A 345 -21.85 5.64 18.46
CA TYR A 345 -21.71 5.59 19.92
C TYR A 345 -23.00 5.99 20.65
N LEU A 346 -23.34 5.23 21.71
CA LEU A 346 -24.50 5.52 22.57
C LEU A 346 -24.31 6.83 23.36
N ASP A 347 -23.09 7.14 23.79
CA ASP A 347 -22.81 8.39 24.53
C ASP A 347 -23.12 9.64 23.70
N THR A 348 -22.87 9.56 22.39
CA THR A 348 -23.24 10.63 21.46
C THR A 348 -24.76 10.76 21.35
N VAL A 349 -25.50 9.64 21.30
CA VAL A 349 -26.97 9.67 21.35
C VAL A 349 -27.46 10.32 22.64
N ARG A 350 -26.90 9.93 23.79
CA ARG A 350 -27.25 10.51 25.10
C ARG A 350 -26.98 12.02 25.17
N HIS A 351 -25.93 12.49 24.51
CA HIS A 351 -25.59 13.92 24.43
C HIS A 351 -26.54 14.73 23.55
N ILE A 352 -26.91 14.22 22.36
CA ILE A 352 -27.72 14.99 21.40
C ILE A 352 -29.23 14.93 21.68
N VAL A 353 -29.72 13.87 22.31
CA VAL A 353 -31.17 13.65 22.54
C VAL A 353 -31.83 14.76 23.36
N PRO A 354 -31.29 15.20 24.52
CA PRO A 354 -31.92 16.28 25.29
C PRO A 354 -32.05 17.57 24.48
N LYS A 355 -31.00 17.93 23.73
CA LYS A 355 -30.97 19.13 22.87
C LYS A 355 -31.98 19.03 21.72
N LEU A 356 -32.16 17.83 21.13
CA LEU A 356 -33.18 17.58 20.12
C LEU A 356 -34.60 17.59 20.67
N GLN A 357 -34.82 17.08 21.90
CA GLN A 357 -36.13 17.09 22.56
C GLN A 357 -36.55 18.51 22.95
N GLU A 358 -35.60 19.35 23.35
CA GLU A 358 -35.82 20.77 23.60
C GLU A 358 -36.20 21.52 22.31
N ALA A 359 -35.47 21.26 21.21
CA ALA A 359 -35.73 21.88 19.91
C ALA A 359 -37.00 21.36 19.21
N PHE A 360 -37.35 20.09 19.42
CA PHE A 360 -38.50 19.42 18.79
C PHE A 360 -39.36 18.66 19.83
N PRO A 361 -40.04 19.36 20.75
CA PRO A 361 -40.78 18.72 21.84
C PRO A 361 -41.87 17.78 21.31
N GLY A 362 -41.90 16.56 21.85
CA GLY A 362 -42.90 15.55 21.51
C GLY A 362 -42.72 14.86 20.14
N ARG A 363 -41.67 15.19 19.37
CA ARG A 363 -41.46 14.68 18.00
C ARG A 363 -40.32 13.66 17.87
N VAL A 364 -39.59 13.42 18.96
CA VAL A 364 -38.35 12.61 18.99
C VAL A 364 -38.58 11.26 19.65
N LEU A 365 -38.39 10.18 18.89
CA LEU A 365 -38.31 8.80 19.38
C LEU A 365 -36.84 8.39 19.54
N VAL A 366 -36.49 7.73 20.64
CA VAL A 366 -35.09 7.39 20.98
C VAL A 366 -34.93 5.89 21.20
N ALA A 367 -34.02 5.28 20.46
CA ALA A 367 -33.61 3.89 20.68
C ALA A 367 -32.44 3.86 21.68
N GLN A 368 -32.71 3.51 22.93
CA GLN A 368 -31.71 3.33 24.00
C GLN A 368 -31.49 1.83 24.33
N SER A 369 -30.52 1.51 25.19
CA SER A 369 -30.09 0.13 25.48
C SER A 369 -31.20 -0.80 26.00
N SER A 370 -32.19 -0.31 26.75
CA SER A 370 -33.34 -1.09 27.21
C SER A 370 -34.59 -0.82 26.37
N LEU A 371 -34.81 -1.62 25.32
CA LEU A 371 -35.97 -1.46 24.43
C LEU A 371 -37.18 -2.28 24.92
N SER A 372 -38.27 -1.59 25.26
CA SER A 372 -39.53 -2.22 25.64
C SER A 372 -40.34 -2.68 24.42
N LYS A 373 -41.34 -3.54 24.66
CA LYS A 373 -42.34 -3.89 23.64
C LYS A 373 -43.11 -2.67 23.14
N SER A 374 -43.36 -1.67 24.01
CA SER A 374 -44.04 -0.43 23.63
C SER A 374 -43.19 0.40 22.66
N PHE A 375 -41.87 0.48 22.86
CA PHE A 375 -40.97 1.16 21.93
C PHE A 375 -41.06 0.57 20.52
N PHE A 376 -41.02 -0.76 20.37
CA PHE A 376 -41.10 -1.38 19.05
C PHE A 376 -42.47 -1.20 18.38
N ASP A 377 -43.54 -1.10 19.17
CA ASP A 377 -44.86 -0.76 18.65
C ASP A 377 -44.92 0.70 18.17
N ASP A 378 -44.41 1.64 18.96
CA ASP A 378 -44.27 3.05 18.58
C ASP A 378 -43.41 3.21 17.33
N LEU A 379 -42.27 2.51 17.26
CA LEU A 379 -41.36 2.52 16.12
C LEU A 379 -42.05 2.03 14.84
N ARG A 380 -42.73 0.88 14.89
CA ARG A 380 -43.41 0.32 13.72
C ARG A 380 -44.60 1.18 13.30
N ALA A 381 -45.41 1.63 14.25
CA ALA A 381 -46.54 2.51 13.98
C ALA A 381 -46.09 3.79 13.27
N ASN A 382 -44.93 4.35 13.62
CA ASN A 382 -44.48 5.64 13.10
C ASN A 382 -43.55 5.56 11.89
N PHE A 383 -42.71 4.51 11.77
CA PHE A 383 -41.63 4.46 10.78
C PHE A 383 -41.71 3.28 9.78
N ASP A 384 -42.60 2.30 9.97
CA ASP A 384 -42.73 1.12 9.09
C ASP A 384 -43.99 1.21 8.20
N ALA A 385 -43.80 1.35 6.88
CA ALA A 385 -44.90 1.41 5.92
C ALA A 385 -45.55 0.04 5.67
N GLY A 386 -44.92 -1.04 6.15
CA GLY A 386 -45.49 -2.40 6.18
C GLY A 386 -46.37 -2.67 7.39
N TYR A 387 -46.44 -1.76 8.37
CA TYR A 387 -47.36 -1.89 9.49
C TYR A 387 -48.82 -1.68 9.00
N PRO A 388 -49.83 -2.36 9.58
CA PRO A 388 -51.21 -2.21 9.13
C PRO A 388 -51.66 -0.76 9.14
N SER A 389 -52.25 -0.27 8.05
CA SER A 389 -52.55 1.15 7.84
C SER A 389 -53.40 1.74 8.96
N GLU A 390 -54.31 0.97 9.52
CA GLU A 390 -55.17 1.32 10.65
C GLU A 390 -54.44 1.45 12.00
N LYS A 391 -53.19 0.97 12.08
CA LYS A 391 -52.31 1.08 13.25
C LYS A 391 -51.14 2.03 13.02
N GLN A 392 -51.00 2.60 11.82
CA GLN A 392 -49.98 3.59 11.55
C GLN A 392 -50.32 4.89 12.28
N ARG A 393 -49.30 5.51 12.88
CA ARG A 393 -49.39 6.76 13.63
C ARG A 393 -48.34 7.75 13.10
N ASP A 394 -48.53 9.03 13.43
CA ASP A 394 -47.60 10.12 13.10
C ASP A 394 -47.23 10.94 14.34
N ASP A 395 -47.03 10.24 15.46
CA ASP A 395 -46.64 10.80 16.75
C ASP A 395 -45.19 11.32 16.75
N TYR A 396 -44.32 10.68 15.95
CA TYR A 396 -42.89 11.00 15.89
C TYR A 396 -42.40 11.26 14.47
N ASP A 397 -41.52 12.25 14.33
CA ASP A 397 -40.87 12.62 13.06
C ASP A 397 -39.38 12.30 13.03
N ILE A 398 -38.74 12.24 14.20
CA ILE A 398 -37.31 12.05 14.37
C ILE A 398 -37.08 10.75 15.13
N LEU A 399 -36.31 9.83 14.56
CA LEU A 399 -35.77 8.68 15.27
C LEU A 399 -34.29 8.90 15.53
N VAL A 400 -33.84 8.82 16.78
CA VAL A 400 -32.41 8.82 17.13
C VAL A 400 -32.01 7.43 17.59
N ALA A 401 -31.01 6.84 16.95
CA ALA A 401 -30.61 5.49 17.25
C ALA A 401 -29.12 5.22 17.00
N THR A 402 -28.60 4.21 17.69
CA THR A 402 -27.29 3.62 17.33
C THR A 402 -27.45 2.61 16.19
N ASP A 403 -26.34 2.25 15.56
CA ASP A 403 -26.31 1.20 14.53
C ASP A 403 -26.90 -0.11 15.02
N LYS A 404 -26.51 -0.53 16.23
CA LYS A 404 -26.93 -1.81 16.84
C LYS A 404 -28.43 -1.87 17.08
N LEU A 405 -29.01 -0.79 17.61
CA LEU A 405 -30.42 -0.75 17.99
C LEU A 405 -31.36 -0.58 16.79
N SER A 406 -30.81 -0.31 15.61
CA SER A 406 -31.54 -0.18 14.35
C SER A 406 -31.36 -1.37 13.40
N GLU A 407 -30.62 -2.39 13.81
CA GLU A 407 -30.52 -3.63 13.04
C GLU A 407 -31.85 -4.41 13.12
N GLY A 408 -32.38 -4.80 11.96
CA GLY A 408 -33.59 -5.63 11.86
C GLY A 408 -34.93 -4.87 11.81
N VAL A 409 -34.94 -3.55 12.00
CA VAL A 409 -36.16 -2.73 11.91
C VAL A 409 -36.36 -2.13 10.51
N ASN A 410 -37.62 -1.91 10.12
CA ASN A 410 -37.99 -1.25 8.87
C ASN A 410 -38.36 0.20 9.14
N LEU A 411 -37.72 1.13 8.44
CA LEU A 411 -37.81 2.58 8.66
C LEU A 411 -38.21 3.31 7.36
N ASN A 412 -38.89 2.62 6.44
CA ASN A 412 -39.21 3.10 5.09
C ASN A 412 -40.25 4.23 5.01
N ARG A 413 -40.87 4.65 6.14
CA ARG A 413 -41.61 5.93 6.21
C ARG A 413 -40.70 7.12 6.49
N ALA A 414 -39.40 6.92 6.75
CA ALA A 414 -38.43 7.99 6.75
C ALA A 414 -38.05 8.38 5.32
N GLY A 415 -37.96 9.67 5.03
CA GLY A 415 -37.48 10.19 3.75
C GLY A 415 -36.09 10.79 3.82
N ALA A 416 -35.44 10.78 4.99
CA ALA A 416 -34.06 11.22 5.13
C ALA A 416 -33.27 10.47 6.21
N VAL A 417 -31.96 10.44 6.05
CA VAL A 417 -30.97 9.94 7.03
C VAL A 417 -30.02 11.06 7.39
N ILE A 418 -29.73 11.22 8.67
CA ILE A 418 -28.60 12.00 9.16
C ILE A 418 -27.60 11.05 9.79
N ASN A 419 -26.42 10.95 9.22
CA ASN A 419 -25.27 10.31 9.84
C ASN A 419 -24.53 11.36 10.68
N TYR A 420 -24.76 11.36 11.99
CA TYR A 420 -24.09 12.29 12.91
C TYR A 420 -22.59 12.01 13.00
N ASP A 421 -22.21 10.74 12.87
CA ASP A 421 -20.86 10.29 12.61
C ASP A 421 -20.86 9.23 11.51
N ILE A 422 -19.75 9.20 10.77
CA ILE A 422 -19.56 8.24 9.69
C ILE A 422 -18.76 7.06 10.25
N PRO A 423 -19.33 5.84 10.27
CA PRO A 423 -18.64 4.68 10.77
C PRO A 423 -17.44 4.33 9.90
N TRP A 424 -16.42 3.70 10.49
CA TRP A 424 -15.23 3.26 9.76
C TRP A 424 -15.51 2.16 8.73
N ASN A 425 -16.56 1.38 8.94
CA ASN A 425 -17.00 0.36 8.00
C ASN A 425 -18.11 0.92 7.08
N PRO A 426 -17.88 1.10 5.78
CA PRO A 426 -18.88 1.67 4.86
C PRO A 426 -20.15 0.84 4.74
N THR A 427 -20.05 -0.48 4.97
CA THR A 427 -21.22 -1.36 4.95
C THR A 427 -22.25 -0.91 5.98
N ARG A 428 -21.83 -0.28 7.09
CA ARG A 428 -22.77 0.27 8.08
C ARG A 428 -23.60 1.42 7.50
N VAL A 429 -23.01 2.33 6.70
CA VAL A 429 -23.75 3.42 6.05
C VAL A 429 -24.81 2.89 5.08
N ILE A 430 -24.48 1.84 4.32
CA ILE A 430 -25.45 1.18 3.44
C ILE A 430 -26.52 0.45 4.22
N GLN A 431 -26.15 -0.22 5.31
CA GLN A 431 -27.12 -0.88 6.18
C GLN A 431 -28.10 0.16 6.77
N ARG A 432 -27.61 1.33 7.21
CA ARG A 432 -28.44 2.47 7.64
C ARG A 432 -29.40 2.90 6.54
N LEU A 433 -28.91 3.12 5.31
CA LEU A 433 -29.74 3.51 4.18
C LEU A 433 -30.75 2.41 3.80
N GLY A 434 -30.35 1.15 3.81
CA GLY A 434 -31.20 -0.01 3.54
C GLY A 434 -32.27 -0.26 4.60
N ARG A 435 -32.20 0.39 5.78
CA ARG A 435 -33.33 0.40 6.72
C ARG A 435 -34.50 1.24 6.20
N ILE A 436 -34.22 2.22 5.35
CA ILE A 436 -35.20 3.17 4.81
C ILE A 436 -35.52 2.85 3.35
N ASN A 437 -34.51 2.58 2.52
CA ASN A 437 -34.65 2.22 1.13
C ASN A 437 -34.83 0.70 0.97
N ARG A 438 -36.07 0.20 1.04
CA ARG A 438 -36.39 -1.22 0.79
C ARG A 438 -37.19 -1.37 -0.51
N ILE A 439 -37.02 -2.50 -1.20
CA ILE A 439 -37.67 -2.89 -2.47
C ILE A 439 -39.22 -2.97 -2.39
N GLY A 440 -39.80 -2.78 -1.20
CA GLY A 440 -41.26 -2.78 -0.98
C GLY A 440 -41.93 -1.44 -1.29
N ARG A 441 -42.92 -1.05 -0.46
CA ARG A 441 -43.65 0.22 -0.60
C ARG A 441 -42.70 1.41 -0.41
N LYS A 442 -42.34 2.08 -1.51
CA LYS A 442 -41.64 3.36 -1.51
C LYS A 442 -42.63 4.47 -1.14
N VAL A 443 -42.34 5.19 -0.05
CA VAL A 443 -43.11 6.37 0.38
C VAL A 443 -42.59 7.64 -0.31
N PHE A 444 -41.30 7.65 -0.67
CA PHE A 444 -40.63 8.77 -1.32
C PHE A 444 -39.87 8.30 -2.57
N ASP A 445 -39.94 9.09 -3.64
CA ASP A 445 -39.15 8.88 -4.85
C ASP A 445 -37.68 9.25 -4.64
N GLU A 446 -37.42 10.23 -3.76
CA GLU A 446 -36.10 10.74 -3.42
C GLU A 446 -35.84 10.64 -1.91
N LEU A 447 -34.68 10.07 -1.55
CA LEU A 447 -34.20 9.97 -0.17
C LEU A 447 -33.04 10.95 0.04
N HIS A 448 -33.07 11.70 1.13
CA HIS A 448 -31.99 12.66 1.44
C HIS A 448 -31.01 12.03 2.43
N ILE A 449 -29.71 12.16 2.15
CA ILE A 449 -28.64 11.65 3.01
C ILE A 449 -27.77 12.83 3.46
N TYR A 450 -27.72 13.06 4.77
CA TYR A 450 -26.91 14.09 5.39
C TYR A 450 -25.76 13.44 6.16
N ASN A 451 -24.54 13.90 5.90
CA ASN A 451 -23.32 13.36 6.52
C ASN A 451 -22.58 14.48 7.26
N PHE A 452 -22.34 14.29 8.55
CA PHE A 452 -21.55 15.22 9.35
C PHE A 452 -20.07 14.84 9.32
N PHE A 453 -19.22 15.80 8.95
CA PHE A 453 -17.77 15.65 8.94
C PHE A 453 -17.12 16.56 10.00
N PRO A 454 -15.93 16.17 10.54
CA PRO A 454 -15.14 17.05 11.40
C PRO A 454 -14.75 18.36 10.69
N THR A 455 -14.54 19.43 11.46
CA THR A 455 -14.10 20.73 10.93
C THR A 455 -12.63 20.72 10.50
N GLU A 456 -12.27 21.56 9.52
CA GLU A 456 -10.90 21.66 8.99
C GLU A 456 -9.90 22.24 10.00
N GLN A 457 -10.35 23.05 10.97
CA GLN A 457 -9.48 23.72 11.95
C GLN A 457 -8.76 22.76 12.94
N GLY A 458 -9.10 21.45 12.95
CA GLY A 458 -8.36 20.41 13.68
C GLY A 458 -7.63 19.40 12.77
N SER A 459 -7.58 19.66 11.46
CA SER A 459 -7.07 18.75 10.42
C SER A 459 -5.59 18.42 10.58
N ASP A 460 -4.77 19.40 10.98
CA ASP A 460 -3.31 19.28 10.99
C ASP A 460 -2.79 18.38 12.13
N VAL A 461 -3.60 18.17 13.17
CA VAL A 461 -3.18 17.42 14.37
C VAL A 461 -3.68 15.96 14.35
N VAL A 462 -4.83 15.66 13.71
CA VAL A 462 -5.52 14.36 13.86
C VAL A 462 -5.74 13.59 12.54
N LYS A 463 -5.18 14.04 11.40
CA LYS A 463 -5.43 13.40 10.08
C LYS A 463 -6.93 13.31 9.73
N SER A 464 -7.76 14.17 10.31
CA SER A 464 -9.22 14.15 10.17
C SER A 464 -9.65 14.26 8.71
N ARG A 465 -8.87 14.96 7.88
CA ARG A 465 -9.06 15.08 6.43
C ARG A 465 -8.79 13.78 5.67
N GLU A 466 -7.73 13.03 6.01
CA GLU A 466 -7.47 11.69 5.44
C GLU A 466 -8.58 10.70 5.82
N ILE A 467 -9.06 10.78 7.06
CA ILE A 467 -10.13 9.92 7.58
C ILE A 467 -11.46 10.25 6.88
N ALA A 468 -11.79 11.52 6.71
CA ALA A 468 -12.97 11.95 5.97
C ALA A 468 -12.91 11.52 4.49
N ALA A 469 -11.75 11.69 3.84
CA ALA A 469 -11.50 11.25 2.46
C ALA A 469 -11.63 9.72 2.29
N GLN A 470 -11.05 8.93 3.19
CA GLN A 470 -11.20 7.47 3.18
C GLN A 470 -12.65 7.05 3.37
N LYS A 471 -13.35 7.66 4.33
CA LYS A 471 -14.77 7.40 4.58
C LYS A 471 -15.64 7.78 3.37
N MET A 472 -15.33 8.87 2.68
CA MET A 472 -16.00 9.30 1.45
C MET A 472 -15.78 8.33 0.28
N PHE A 473 -14.54 7.91 0.03
CA PHE A 473 -14.20 6.91 -0.99
C PHE A 473 -14.97 5.59 -0.76
N LEU A 474 -15.03 5.16 0.50
CA LEU A 474 -15.72 3.94 0.89
C LEU A 474 -17.24 4.05 0.71
N ILE A 475 -17.87 5.20 0.94
CA ILE A 475 -19.30 5.41 0.69
C ILE A 475 -19.60 5.43 -0.82
N HIS A 476 -18.79 6.15 -1.62
CA HIS A 476 -18.98 6.29 -3.06
C HIS A 476 -18.85 4.96 -3.81
N ASN A 477 -17.79 4.18 -3.55
CA ASN A 477 -17.60 2.87 -4.17
C ASN A 477 -18.70 1.86 -3.84
N THR A 478 -19.40 2.05 -2.72
CA THR A 478 -20.38 1.08 -2.25
C THR A 478 -21.82 1.49 -2.58
N LEU A 479 -22.11 2.78 -2.83
CA LEU A 479 -23.42 3.26 -3.31
C LEU A 479 -23.55 3.26 -4.85
N GLY A 480 -22.44 3.27 -5.58
CA GLY A 480 -22.42 3.29 -7.05
C GLY A 480 -22.38 4.71 -7.65
N GLU A 481 -21.99 4.82 -8.92
CA GLU A 481 -21.77 6.09 -9.65
C GLU A 481 -23.04 6.93 -9.85
N ASP A 482 -24.23 6.43 -9.53
CA ASP A 482 -25.50 7.11 -9.80
C ASP A 482 -25.94 8.13 -8.72
N ALA A 483 -25.16 8.29 -7.63
CA ALA A 483 -25.49 9.23 -6.56
C ALA A 483 -24.72 10.56 -6.72
N LYS A 484 -25.44 11.67 -6.97
CA LYS A 484 -24.89 13.03 -6.85
C LYS A 484 -24.73 13.37 -5.38
N VAL A 485 -23.49 13.42 -4.87
CA VAL A 485 -23.22 13.57 -3.43
C VAL A 485 -22.80 15.00 -3.09
N PHE A 486 -22.20 15.74 -4.03
CA PHE A 486 -21.59 17.03 -3.73
C PHE A 486 -22.34 18.25 -4.31
N ALA A 487 -22.88 18.17 -5.54
CA ALA A 487 -23.64 19.28 -6.14
C ALA A 487 -24.62 18.83 -7.25
N PRO A 488 -25.68 19.60 -7.54
CA PRO A 488 -26.69 19.24 -8.56
C PRO A 488 -26.14 19.05 -9.97
N ASP A 489 -24.98 19.65 -10.27
CA ASP A 489 -24.26 19.70 -11.55
C ASP A 489 -23.07 18.72 -11.63
N GLU A 490 -22.88 17.87 -10.61
CA GLU A 490 -21.82 16.87 -10.57
C GLU A 490 -21.98 15.80 -11.67
N THR A 491 -20.90 15.57 -12.44
CA THR A 491 -20.75 14.39 -13.32
C THR A 491 -20.01 13.28 -12.56
N PRO A 492 -20.59 12.08 -12.43
CA PRO A 492 -20.00 11.04 -11.61
C PRO A 492 -18.76 10.44 -12.28
N SER A 493 -17.60 10.59 -11.65
CA SER A 493 -16.39 9.83 -12.00
C SER A 493 -15.45 9.73 -10.81
N ALA A 494 -15.09 8.50 -10.44
CA ALA A 494 -14.12 8.20 -9.39
C ALA A 494 -12.75 8.88 -9.62
N ALA A 495 -12.40 9.23 -10.86
CA ALA A 495 -11.11 9.79 -11.24
C ALA A 495 -10.96 11.29 -10.91
N GLU A 496 -12.03 12.09 -10.93
CA GLU A 496 -11.93 13.53 -10.64
C GLU A 496 -11.88 13.83 -9.14
N LEU A 497 -12.60 13.07 -8.31
CA LEU A 497 -12.53 13.17 -6.85
C LEU A 497 -11.18 12.67 -6.32
N PHE A 498 -10.61 11.62 -6.92
CA PHE A 498 -9.24 11.15 -6.60
C PHE A 498 -8.17 12.23 -6.88
N LYS A 499 -8.38 13.07 -7.90
CA LYS A 499 -7.51 14.22 -8.22
C LYS A 499 -7.71 15.41 -7.27
N ARG A 500 -8.94 15.69 -6.81
CA ARG A 500 -9.21 16.81 -5.90
C ARG A 500 -8.85 16.54 -4.44
N ILE A 501 -9.00 15.31 -3.98
CA ILE A 501 -8.74 14.91 -2.58
C ILE A 501 -7.24 14.70 -2.32
N ASN A 502 -6.48 14.22 -3.31
CA ASN A 502 -5.02 14.10 -3.24
C ASN A 502 -4.28 15.39 -3.61
N ARG A 503 -5.01 16.47 -3.92
CA ARG A 503 -4.41 17.79 -4.09
C ARG A 503 -3.98 18.29 -2.72
N ASN A 504 -2.71 18.07 -2.42
CA ASN A 504 -2.04 18.62 -1.25
C ASN A 504 -1.92 20.14 -1.46
N PRO A 505 -2.20 21.00 -0.46
CA PRO A 505 -1.86 22.42 -0.52
C PRO A 505 -0.35 22.70 -0.69
N GLU A 506 0.47 21.65 -0.55
CA GLU A 506 1.91 21.66 -0.84
C GLU A 506 2.26 21.27 -2.30
N GLU A 507 1.27 21.14 -3.21
CA GLU A 507 1.50 21.09 -4.68
C GLU A 507 1.96 22.46 -5.23
N GLU A 508 3.00 23.02 -4.64
CA GLU A 508 3.96 23.91 -5.31
C GLU A 508 5.32 23.22 -5.54
N GLU A 509 5.43 21.89 -5.43
CA GLU A 509 6.56 21.13 -5.98
C GLU A 509 6.13 20.23 -7.15
N GLU A 510 6.87 20.35 -8.26
CA GLU A 510 6.53 19.85 -9.59
C GLU A 510 6.41 18.31 -9.71
N GLU A 511 5.59 17.87 -10.67
CA GLU A 511 5.43 16.47 -11.05
C GLU A 511 6.79 15.82 -11.41
N SER A 512 7.11 14.66 -10.81
CA SER A 512 8.33 13.91 -11.15
C SER A 512 8.40 13.61 -12.65
N LEU A 513 9.51 13.98 -13.28
CA LEU A 513 9.73 13.88 -14.73
C LEU A 513 9.46 12.49 -15.31
N LEU A 514 9.87 11.44 -14.59
CA LEU A 514 9.64 10.05 -15.03
C LEU A 514 8.16 9.68 -15.01
N THR A 515 7.41 10.22 -14.04
CA THR A 515 5.95 10.09 -13.98
C THR A 515 5.30 10.84 -15.14
N GLY A 516 5.77 12.05 -15.44
CA GLY A 516 5.33 12.82 -16.61
C GLY A 516 5.58 12.09 -17.94
N ILE A 517 6.80 11.56 -18.14
CA ILE A 517 7.17 10.80 -19.36
C ILE A 517 6.33 9.52 -19.47
N ARG A 518 6.15 8.76 -18.38
CA ARG A 518 5.34 7.52 -18.40
C ARG A 518 3.88 7.80 -18.70
N LYS A 519 3.29 8.85 -18.11
CA LYS A 519 1.93 9.27 -18.43
C LYS A 519 1.81 9.66 -19.92
N ALA A 520 2.76 10.43 -20.45
CA ALA A 520 2.78 10.79 -21.86
C ALA A 520 2.90 9.57 -22.78
N PHE A 521 3.79 8.62 -22.47
CA PHE A 521 3.95 7.39 -23.23
C PHE A 521 2.69 6.50 -23.19
N LEU A 522 2.09 6.30 -22.02
CA LEU A 522 0.85 5.52 -21.87
C LEU A 522 -0.32 6.17 -22.61
N ALA A 523 -0.40 7.51 -22.60
CA ALA A 523 -1.39 8.23 -23.39
C ALA A 523 -1.20 8.00 -24.90
N ILE A 524 0.05 8.08 -25.39
CA ILE A 524 0.38 7.76 -26.79
C ILE A 524 0.05 6.30 -27.12
N GLN A 525 0.38 5.36 -26.24
CA GLN A 525 0.10 3.94 -26.43
C GLN A 525 -1.40 3.64 -26.52
N HIS A 526 -2.21 4.31 -25.70
CA HIS A 526 -3.66 4.16 -25.73
C HIS A 526 -4.28 4.81 -26.96
N GLN A 527 -3.78 5.98 -27.38
CA GLN A 527 -4.34 6.75 -28.49
C GLN A 527 -3.85 6.27 -29.86
N TYR A 528 -2.62 5.74 -29.94
CA TYR A 528 -1.93 5.32 -31.16
C TYR A 528 -1.20 3.97 -30.94
N PRO A 529 -1.93 2.86 -30.69
CA PRO A 529 -1.33 1.57 -30.36
C PRO A 529 -0.45 0.99 -31.49
N ASP A 530 -0.83 1.22 -32.75
CA ASP A 530 -0.03 0.78 -33.90
C ASP A 530 1.34 1.46 -33.97
N LEU A 531 1.43 2.74 -33.56
CA LEU A 531 2.70 3.48 -33.54
C LEU A 531 3.71 2.84 -32.57
N VAL A 532 3.25 2.34 -31.42
CA VAL A 532 4.10 1.68 -30.43
C VAL A 532 4.55 0.30 -30.92
N ARG A 533 3.67 -0.44 -31.62
CA ARG A 533 4.01 -1.73 -32.22
C ARG A 533 5.09 -1.59 -33.31
N ASP A 534 5.03 -0.52 -34.09
CA ASP A 534 5.96 -0.29 -35.20
C ASP A 534 7.34 0.25 -34.75
N LEU A 535 7.54 0.51 -33.45
CA LEU A 535 8.83 0.95 -32.91
C LEU A 535 9.93 -0.12 -32.99
N ASP A 536 9.57 -1.40 -32.94
CA ASP A 536 10.52 -2.52 -33.00
C ASP A 536 11.26 -2.57 -34.34
N ASP A 537 10.56 -2.20 -35.42
CA ASP A 537 11.09 -2.13 -36.79
C ASP A 537 11.60 -0.73 -37.17
N PHE A 538 11.57 0.23 -36.25
CA PHE A 538 11.96 1.61 -36.54
C PHE A 538 13.47 1.74 -36.80
N PRO A 539 13.90 2.61 -37.73
CA PRO A 539 15.32 2.80 -38.00
C PRO A 539 16.10 3.27 -36.77
N ALA A 540 17.26 2.66 -36.51
CA ALA A 540 18.13 3.07 -35.40
C ALA A 540 18.68 4.51 -35.55
N ARG A 541 18.61 5.10 -36.74
CA ARG A 541 19.11 6.45 -37.02
C ARG A 541 18.02 7.31 -37.65
N VAL A 542 17.50 8.26 -36.88
CA VAL A 542 16.35 9.08 -37.25
C VAL A 542 16.78 10.54 -37.30
N LYS A 543 16.35 11.26 -38.35
CA LYS A 543 16.56 12.70 -38.49
C LYS A 543 15.24 13.36 -38.89
N THR A 544 14.80 14.31 -38.09
CA THR A 544 13.55 15.01 -38.32
C THR A 544 13.71 16.50 -38.03
N ALA A 545 12.81 17.31 -38.59
CA ALA A 545 12.70 18.72 -38.30
C ALA A 545 11.26 19.12 -38.02
N LYS A 546 11.07 20.11 -37.14
CA LYS A 546 9.79 20.73 -36.84
C LYS A 546 9.92 22.24 -36.71
N SER A 547 8.79 22.94 -36.81
CA SER A 547 8.71 24.37 -36.48
C SER A 547 8.87 24.56 -34.96
N HIS A 548 9.55 25.62 -34.55
CA HIS A 548 9.79 25.99 -33.16
C HIS A 548 10.14 27.48 -33.02
N ASP A 549 10.22 28.02 -31.80
CA ASP A 549 10.52 29.44 -31.56
C ASP A 549 12.00 29.82 -31.80
N HIS A 550 12.86 28.81 -31.82
CA HIS A 550 14.31 28.94 -31.89
C HIS A 550 14.91 27.95 -32.89
N ASN A 551 15.99 28.38 -33.55
CA ASN A 551 16.81 27.48 -34.36
C ASN A 551 17.71 26.66 -33.44
N GLU A 552 17.55 25.35 -33.40
CA GLU A 552 18.39 24.48 -32.59
C GLU A 552 18.45 23.07 -33.16
N LEU A 553 19.54 22.35 -32.88
CA LEU A 553 19.67 20.95 -33.22
C LEU A 553 19.92 20.15 -31.95
N LEU A 554 19.04 19.20 -31.65
CA LEU A 554 19.22 18.23 -30.58
C LEU A 554 19.58 16.86 -31.15
N VAL A 555 20.62 16.24 -30.61
CA VAL A 555 21.08 14.90 -31.01
C VAL A 555 21.17 14.00 -29.78
N PHE A 556 20.34 12.97 -29.78
CA PHE A 556 20.30 11.89 -28.81
C PHE A 556 21.12 10.72 -29.36
N ARG A 557 22.14 10.28 -28.63
CA ARG A 557 22.97 9.13 -28.98
C ARG A 557 22.93 8.13 -27.84
N ARG A 558 22.47 6.91 -28.12
CA ARG A 558 22.56 5.80 -27.18
C ARG A 558 23.70 4.88 -27.58
N LYS A 559 24.74 4.82 -26.76
CA LYS A 559 25.87 3.90 -26.94
C LYS A 559 25.85 2.88 -25.79
N GLY A 560 25.43 1.66 -26.08
CA GLY A 560 25.14 0.66 -25.04
C GLY A 560 23.99 1.12 -24.13
N LEU A 561 24.25 1.22 -22.82
CA LEU A 561 23.28 1.69 -21.81
C LEU A 561 23.30 3.21 -21.57
N GLN A 562 24.30 3.92 -22.10
CA GLN A 562 24.45 5.36 -21.87
C GLN A 562 23.69 6.16 -22.93
N LEU A 563 22.93 7.17 -22.48
CA LEU A 563 22.24 8.16 -23.32
C LEU A 563 22.99 9.49 -23.25
N PHE A 564 23.42 9.97 -24.41
CA PHE A 564 24.11 11.25 -24.56
C PHE A 564 23.21 12.21 -25.33
N ILE A 565 22.94 13.38 -24.76
CA ILE A 565 22.10 14.41 -25.39
C ILE A 565 22.94 15.65 -25.60
N HIS A 566 23.06 16.06 -26.85
CA HIS A 566 23.83 17.23 -27.25
C HIS A 566 22.94 18.20 -27.99
N THR A 567 23.15 19.48 -27.77
CA THR A 567 22.47 20.55 -28.48
C THR A 567 23.48 21.50 -29.14
N VAL A 568 23.08 22.08 -30.27
CA VAL A 568 23.68 23.28 -30.83
C VAL A 568 22.64 24.38 -30.71
N THR A 569 22.80 25.22 -29.69
CA THR A 569 21.94 26.39 -29.45
C THR A 569 22.24 27.43 -30.53
N ASP A 570 21.21 27.79 -31.29
CA ASP A 570 21.26 28.71 -32.43
C ASP A 570 22.12 28.24 -33.62
N THR A 571 21.51 27.42 -34.49
CA THR A 571 22.16 26.95 -35.74
C THR A 571 22.40 28.05 -36.78
N SER A 572 21.99 29.30 -36.52
CA SER A 572 22.22 30.45 -37.41
C SER A 572 23.61 31.10 -37.24
N VAL A 573 24.31 30.81 -36.16
CA VAL A 573 25.63 31.38 -35.84
C VAL A 573 26.75 30.49 -36.41
N GLU A 574 27.70 31.07 -37.16
CA GLU A 574 28.78 30.32 -37.85
C GLU A 574 29.68 29.47 -36.93
N LYS A 575 29.75 29.78 -35.63
CA LYS A 575 30.51 29.03 -34.60
C LYS A 575 29.65 28.74 -33.37
N ALA A 576 28.47 28.16 -33.56
CA ALA A 576 27.66 27.71 -32.44
C ALA A 576 28.36 26.57 -31.66
N GLY A 577 28.49 26.74 -30.35
CA GLY A 577 29.11 25.76 -29.45
C GLY A 577 28.20 24.55 -29.20
N VAL A 578 28.77 23.35 -29.23
CA VAL A 578 28.05 22.13 -28.82
C VAL A 578 27.99 22.08 -27.30
N ARG A 579 26.79 21.90 -26.76
CA ARG A 579 26.52 21.76 -25.31
C ARG A 579 25.87 20.41 -25.01
N ALA A 580 26.20 19.81 -23.86
CA ALA A 580 25.48 18.64 -23.35
C ALA A 580 24.22 19.09 -22.58
N LEU A 581 23.13 18.33 -22.73
CA LEU A 581 21.88 18.52 -21.99
C LEU A 581 21.55 17.28 -21.16
N THR A 582 20.82 17.48 -20.07
CA THR A 582 20.11 16.41 -19.38
C THR A 582 18.84 16.02 -20.14
N LEU A 583 18.25 14.86 -19.82
CA LEU A 583 16.99 14.44 -20.42
C LEU A 583 15.87 15.44 -20.12
N GLU A 584 15.79 15.91 -18.87
CA GLU A 584 14.85 16.93 -18.41
C GLU A 584 14.90 18.21 -19.23
N GLU A 585 16.09 18.80 -19.35
CA GLU A 585 16.30 20.02 -20.12
C GLU A 585 15.94 19.83 -21.60
N SER A 586 16.00 18.61 -22.14
CA SER A 586 15.73 18.34 -23.56
C SER A 586 14.24 18.16 -23.91
N LEU A 587 13.40 17.77 -22.95
CA LEU A 587 11.99 17.40 -23.22
C LEU A 587 11.15 18.55 -23.81
N PRO A 588 11.20 19.79 -23.29
CA PRO A 588 10.43 20.89 -23.85
C PRO A 588 10.77 21.16 -25.32
N HIS A 589 12.04 20.98 -25.69
CA HIS A 589 12.55 21.26 -27.03
C HIS A 589 12.08 20.23 -28.05
N ILE A 590 11.88 18.97 -27.66
CA ILE A 590 11.43 17.92 -28.59
C ILE A 590 9.92 17.74 -28.63
N ARG A 591 9.17 18.19 -27.62
CA ARG A 591 7.72 18.01 -27.50
C ARG A 591 6.93 18.56 -28.70
N CYS A 592 6.01 17.78 -29.26
CA CYS A 592 5.14 18.20 -30.35
C CYS A 592 3.75 17.55 -30.24
N GLU A 593 2.77 18.15 -30.90
CA GLU A 593 1.43 17.58 -31.07
C GLU A 593 1.43 16.54 -32.19
N ALA A 594 0.53 15.55 -32.14
CA ALA A 594 0.47 14.46 -33.12
C ALA A 594 0.24 14.94 -34.57
N ASN A 595 -0.39 16.11 -34.76
CA ASN A 595 -0.64 16.72 -36.06
C ASN A 595 0.46 17.69 -36.52
N THR A 596 1.56 17.83 -35.78
CA THR A 596 2.66 18.73 -36.13
C THR A 596 3.31 18.25 -37.44
N PRO A 597 3.32 19.08 -38.51
CA PRO A 597 3.89 18.67 -39.78
C PRO A 597 5.42 18.55 -39.67
N ARG A 598 5.97 17.49 -40.28
CA ARG A 598 7.41 17.34 -40.45
C ARG A 598 7.93 18.34 -41.48
N LEU A 599 8.95 19.11 -41.11
CA LEU A 599 9.65 20.01 -42.03
C LEU A 599 10.84 19.32 -42.72
N PRO A 600 11.28 19.80 -43.89
CA PRO A 600 12.56 19.40 -44.46
C PRO A 600 13.71 19.94 -43.59
N LEU A 601 14.82 19.18 -43.54
CA LEU A 601 16.03 19.62 -42.84
C LEU A 601 16.57 20.90 -43.48
N SER A 602 16.98 21.87 -42.65
CA SER A 602 17.53 23.12 -43.15
C SER A 602 18.95 22.94 -43.70
N SER A 603 19.44 23.92 -44.47
CA SER A 603 20.85 23.95 -44.89
C SER A 603 21.83 24.04 -43.73
N ARG A 604 21.37 24.41 -42.53
CA ARG A 604 22.15 24.55 -41.29
C ARG A 604 22.25 23.25 -40.48
N PHE A 605 21.40 22.27 -40.78
CA PHE A 605 21.38 20.98 -40.10
C PHE A 605 22.73 20.27 -40.14
N TRP A 606 23.31 20.10 -41.34
CA TRP A 606 24.51 19.30 -41.53
C TRP A 606 25.77 19.89 -40.88
N PRO A 607 26.03 21.21 -40.99
CA PRO A 607 27.10 21.85 -40.21
C PRO A 607 26.98 21.61 -38.70
N ALA A 608 25.78 21.80 -38.13
CA ALA A 608 25.53 21.59 -36.71
C ALA A 608 25.65 20.12 -36.30
N TYR A 609 25.14 19.20 -37.11
CA TYR A 609 25.21 17.76 -36.87
C TYR A 609 26.66 17.25 -36.93
N GLU A 610 27.46 17.74 -37.88
CA GLU A 610 28.89 17.43 -37.96
C GLU A 610 29.68 18.05 -36.81
N ALA A 611 29.28 19.23 -36.30
CA ALA A 611 29.86 19.81 -35.09
C ALA A 611 29.62 18.90 -33.87
N VAL A 612 28.39 18.41 -33.67
CA VAL A 612 28.06 17.46 -32.59
C VAL A 612 28.81 16.13 -32.75
N LYS A 613 28.97 15.65 -33.99
CA LYS A 613 29.69 14.40 -34.28
C LYS A 613 31.20 14.52 -34.05
N LYS A 614 31.78 15.69 -34.34
CA LYS A 614 33.20 16.01 -34.10
C LYS A 614 33.48 16.41 -32.65
N TYR A 615 32.45 16.80 -31.90
CA TYR A 615 32.54 17.08 -30.48
C TYR A 615 32.93 15.81 -29.72
N ARG A 616 34.23 15.72 -29.41
CA ARG A 616 34.78 14.81 -28.43
C ARG A 616 34.72 15.52 -27.09
N GLU A 617 34.12 14.89 -26.10
CA GLU A 617 34.16 15.35 -24.72
C GLU A 617 35.60 15.69 -24.36
N HIS A 618 35.90 16.98 -24.22
CA HIS A 618 37.03 17.39 -23.42
C HIS A 618 36.53 17.18 -21.99
N THR A 619 37.01 16.15 -21.32
CA THR A 619 36.84 16.01 -19.87
C THR A 619 37.62 17.17 -19.24
N PRO A 620 36.92 18.25 -18.89
CA PRO A 620 36.78 18.54 -17.49
C PRO A 620 35.31 18.86 -17.23
N MET A 621 34.52 17.83 -16.94
CA MET A 621 33.53 18.06 -15.90
C MET A 621 34.33 18.42 -14.64
N PRO A 622 33.87 19.34 -13.79
CA PRO A 622 34.30 19.33 -12.40
C PRO A 622 33.70 18.07 -11.75
N MET A 623 34.13 16.89 -12.22
CA MET A 623 34.11 15.72 -11.40
C MET A 623 35.12 16.09 -10.33
N SER A 624 34.64 16.42 -9.13
CA SER A 624 35.49 16.54 -7.97
C SER A 624 36.59 15.48 -8.07
N GLU A 625 37.82 15.81 -7.70
CA GLU A 625 38.91 14.83 -7.51
C GLU A 625 38.53 13.67 -6.53
N ASN A 626 37.28 13.66 -6.05
CA ASN A 626 36.59 12.66 -5.25
C ASN A 626 35.62 11.72 -6.01
N SER A 627 35.63 11.65 -7.35
CA SER A 627 34.91 10.58 -8.06
C SER A 627 35.49 9.22 -7.67
N LEU A 628 34.67 8.41 -6.99
CA LEU A 628 35.03 7.09 -6.48
C LEU A 628 35.53 6.13 -7.58
N LEU A 629 35.11 6.37 -8.83
CA LEU A 629 35.53 5.63 -10.01
C LEU A 629 37.00 5.93 -10.38
N VAL A 630 37.38 7.21 -10.40
CA VAL A 630 38.75 7.65 -10.70
C VAL A 630 39.71 7.18 -9.60
N LYS A 631 39.27 7.23 -8.34
CA LYS A 631 40.05 6.69 -7.21
C LYS A 631 40.28 5.19 -7.34
N ALA A 632 39.26 4.42 -7.72
CA ALA A 632 39.39 2.97 -7.91
C ALA A 632 40.34 2.63 -9.06
N GLU A 633 40.22 3.34 -10.19
CA GLU A 633 41.10 3.14 -11.33
C GLU A 633 42.57 3.43 -10.97
N ASN A 634 42.83 4.59 -10.34
CA ASN A 634 44.18 4.98 -9.93
C ASN A 634 44.79 4.02 -8.91
N ASN A 635 43.96 3.52 -7.98
CA ASN A 635 44.41 2.58 -6.97
C ASN A 635 44.78 1.22 -7.57
N LEU A 636 43.97 0.69 -8.51
CA LEU A 636 44.26 -0.55 -9.23
C LEU A 636 45.51 -0.44 -10.11
N ARG A 637 45.70 0.68 -10.80
CA ARG A 637 46.93 0.96 -11.56
C ARG A 637 48.16 1.00 -10.64
N SER A 638 48.02 1.63 -9.47
CA SER A 638 49.12 1.71 -8.50
C SER A 638 49.45 0.34 -7.88
N ALA A 639 48.44 -0.48 -7.61
CA ALA A 639 48.60 -1.86 -7.17
C ALA A 639 49.40 -2.70 -8.18
N MET A 640 49.06 -2.61 -9.47
CA MET A 640 49.80 -3.30 -10.53
C MET A 640 51.23 -2.77 -10.71
N ALA A 641 51.45 -1.46 -10.57
CA ALA A 641 52.76 -0.86 -10.81
C ALA A 641 53.75 -1.08 -9.66
N LYS A 642 53.27 -1.07 -8.41
CA LYS A 642 54.11 -1.04 -7.20
C LYS A 642 54.12 -2.33 -6.40
N HIS A 643 53.13 -3.20 -6.59
CA HIS A 643 52.93 -4.43 -5.82
C HIS A 643 52.65 -5.67 -6.70
N ALA A 644 53.17 -5.68 -7.93
CA ALA A 644 52.94 -6.77 -8.89
C ALA A 644 53.34 -8.14 -8.36
N ALA A 645 54.49 -8.24 -7.70
CA ALA A 645 55.00 -9.50 -7.15
C ALA A 645 54.11 -10.07 -6.04
N ASP A 646 53.50 -9.20 -5.22
CA ASP A 646 52.58 -9.65 -4.18
C ASP A 646 51.22 -10.05 -4.76
N LEU A 647 50.81 -9.52 -5.92
CA LEU A 647 49.47 -9.65 -6.50
C LEU A 647 49.40 -10.54 -7.75
N GLU A 648 50.42 -11.37 -7.99
CA GLU A 648 50.58 -12.15 -9.23
C GLU A 648 49.30 -12.88 -9.66
N ASP A 649 48.65 -13.59 -8.74
CA ASP A 649 47.41 -14.35 -8.98
C ASP A 649 46.19 -13.49 -9.36
N TYR A 650 46.23 -12.19 -9.09
CA TYR A 650 45.12 -11.24 -9.28
C TYR A 650 45.34 -10.30 -10.45
N ILE A 651 46.53 -10.27 -11.06
CA ILE A 651 46.85 -9.37 -12.18
C ILE A 651 45.85 -9.51 -13.34
N PRO A 652 45.49 -10.72 -13.81
CA PRO A 652 44.51 -10.86 -14.90
C PRO A 652 43.16 -10.24 -14.54
N PHE A 653 42.70 -10.44 -13.31
CA PHE A 653 41.43 -9.91 -12.84
C PHE A 653 41.46 -8.39 -12.67
N ILE A 654 42.57 -7.82 -12.18
CA ILE A 654 42.75 -6.37 -12.10
C ILE A 654 42.72 -5.74 -13.51
N GLN A 655 43.28 -6.40 -14.52
CA GLN A 655 43.18 -5.94 -15.91
C GLN A 655 41.74 -5.95 -16.43
N THR A 656 40.95 -6.97 -16.09
CA THR A 656 39.51 -7.03 -16.41
C THR A 656 38.74 -5.89 -15.75
N LEU A 657 38.97 -5.64 -14.46
CA LEU A 657 38.35 -4.53 -13.73
C LEU A 657 38.73 -3.16 -14.33
N LEU A 658 40.00 -2.96 -14.71
CA LEU A 658 40.45 -1.74 -15.36
C LEU A 658 39.81 -1.54 -16.74
N ARG A 659 39.55 -2.62 -17.49
CA ARG A 659 38.83 -2.56 -18.78
C ARG A 659 37.37 -2.15 -18.57
N ASP A 660 36.67 -2.78 -17.64
CA ASP A 660 35.30 -2.42 -17.27
C ASP A 660 35.20 -0.95 -16.85
N LEU A 661 36.04 -0.50 -15.91
CA LEU A 661 36.08 0.90 -15.44
C LEU A 661 36.26 1.91 -16.58
N LYS A 662 37.00 1.55 -17.63
CA LYS A 662 37.28 2.42 -18.77
C LYS A 662 36.19 2.38 -19.84
N GLU A 663 35.65 1.19 -20.13
CA GLU A 663 34.83 0.96 -21.34
C GLU A 663 33.34 0.75 -21.05
N PHE A 664 32.98 0.17 -19.89
CA PHE A 664 31.61 -0.28 -19.62
C PHE A 664 31.01 0.33 -18.33
N GLN A 665 31.85 0.74 -17.37
CA GLN A 665 31.49 1.36 -16.09
C GLN A 665 30.39 0.62 -15.32
N THR A 666 30.43 -0.72 -15.35
CA THR A 666 29.34 -1.55 -14.78
C THR A 666 29.46 -1.76 -13.28
N LEU A 667 30.61 -1.44 -12.68
CA LEU A 667 30.87 -1.63 -11.26
C LEU A 667 30.04 -0.68 -10.37
N PRO A 668 29.21 -1.20 -9.46
CA PRO A 668 28.46 -0.38 -8.51
C PRO A 668 29.37 0.43 -7.58
N LYS A 669 28.88 1.57 -7.06
CA LYS A 669 29.62 2.43 -6.12
C LYS A 669 30.16 1.68 -4.90
N TYR A 670 29.49 0.62 -4.44
CA TYR A 670 29.97 -0.22 -3.35
C TYR A 670 31.23 -1.01 -3.74
N THR A 671 31.27 -1.63 -4.92
CA THR A 671 32.46 -2.32 -5.45
C THR A 671 33.63 -1.34 -5.61
N LEU A 672 33.36 -0.13 -6.11
CA LEU A 672 34.37 0.93 -6.21
C LEU A 672 34.94 1.34 -4.83
N ARG A 673 34.12 1.34 -3.77
CA ARG A 673 34.56 1.60 -2.38
C ARG A 673 35.45 0.48 -1.85
N ARG A 674 35.18 -0.78 -2.20
CA ARG A 674 36.03 -1.91 -1.81
C ARG A 674 37.40 -1.85 -2.48
N LEU A 675 37.43 -1.51 -3.77
CA LEU A 675 38.66 -1.33 -4.55
C LEU A 675 39.48 -0.10 -4.13
N THR A 676 38.92 0.78 -3.30
CA THR A 676 39.60 1.97 -2.73
C THR A 676 39.77 1.89 -1.21
N ALA A 677 39.38 0.76 -0.58
CA ALA A 677 39.41 0.62 0.87
C ALA A 677 40.83 0.59 1.46
N VAL A 678 41.83 0.26 0.63
CA VAL A 678 43.26 0.29 0.95
C VAL A 678 43.97 1.06 -0.16
N GLU A 679 44.69 2.12 0.19
CA GLU A 679 45.49 2.88 -0.77
C GLU A 679 46.80 2.12 -1.09
N MET A 680 47.03 1.85 -2.37
CA MET A 680 48.15 1.09 -2.90
C MET A 680 49.26 2.03 -3.40
N ASP A 681 49.62 3.01 -2.57
CA ASP A 681 50.50 4.13 -2.92
C ASP A 681 52.01 3.79 -2.87
N GLY A 682 52.37 2.55 -2.55
CA GLY A 682 53.74 2.07 -2.38
C GLY A 682 54.24 2.10 -0.93
N LYS A 683 53.50 2.70 0.01
CA LYS A 683 53.81 2.72 1.46
C LYS A 683 52.89 1.81 2.27
N VAL A 684 52.02 1.05 1.60
CA VAL A 684 51.06 0.13 2.22
C VAL A 684 51.79 -0.96 3.02
N SER A 685 51.32 -1.21 4.24
CA SER A 685 51.85 -2.29 5.08
C SER A 685 51.49 -3.67 4.51
N GLN A 686 52.25 -4.72 4.86
CA GLN A 686 51.92 -6.09 4.44
C GLN A 686 50.50 -6.50 4.84
N ARG A 687 50.04 -6.11 6.04
CA ARG A 687 48.65 -6.33 6.48
C ARG A 687 47.62 -5.60 5.59
N GLY A 688 47.98 -4.45 5.04
CA GLY A 688 47.19 -3.71 4.07
C GLY A 688 47.12 -4.41 2.71
N ILE A 689 48.25 -4.98 2.25
CA ILE A 689 48.30 -5.78 1.01
C ILE A 689 47.42 -7.03 1.16
N GLU A 690 47.50 -7.74 2.28
CA GLU A 690 46.63 -8.90 2.58
C GLU A 690 45.14 -8.51 2.58
N ARG A 691 44.82 -7.35 3.15
CA ARG A 691 43.45 -6.82 3.15
C ARG A 691 42.99 -6.48 1.73
N PHE A 692 43.85 -5.87 0.91
CA PHE A 692 43.54 -5.56 -0.49
C PHE A 692 43.34 -6.82 -1.32
N LYS A 693 44.16 -7.87 -1.12
CA LYS A 693 43.97 -9.20 -1.72
C LYS A 693 42.62 -9.79 -1.36
N LYS A 694 42.24 -9.72 -0.08
CA LYS A 694 40.93 -10.21 0.39
C LYS A 694 39.76 -9.46 -0.27
N GLU A 695 39.89 -8.15 -0.46
CA GLU A 695 38.90 -7.37 -1.19
C GLU A 695 38.84 -7.74 -2.67
N LEU A 696 40.00 -7.87 -3.34
CA LEU A 696 40.07 -8.32 -4.73
C LEU A 696 39.49 -9.71 -4.92
N GLU A 697 39.81 -10.66 -4.04
CA GLU A 697 39.27 -12.02 -4.08
C GLU A 697 37.76 -12.00 -3.90
N ALA A 698 37.25 -11.28 -2.90
CA ALA A 698 35.81 -11.19 -2.71
C ALA A 698 35.09 -10.33 -3.77
N VAL A 699 35.81 -9.57 -4.62
CA VAL A 699 35.25 -8.98 -5.85
C VAL A 699 35.31 -10.00 -7.00
N ARG A 700 36.38 -10.78 -7.11
CA ARG A 700 36.59 -11.85 -8.09
C ARG A 700 35.58 -13.00 -7.94
N THR A 701 35.39 -13.49 -6.73
CA THR A 701 34.38 -14.52 -6.41
C THR A 701 32.97 -14.00 -6.64
N ALA A 702 32.72 -12.70 -6.43
CA ALA A 702 31.39 -12.12 -6.59
C ALA A 702 31.01 -11.92 -8.06
N LEU A 703 31.93 -11.38 -8.87
CA LEU A 703 31.66 -11.11 -10.28
C LEU A 703 31.87 -12.35 -11.16
N GLY A 704 32.83 -13.21 -10.82
CA GLY A 704 33.37 -14.25 -11.70
C GLY A 704 34.48 -13.68 -12.59
N GLU A 705 35.44 -14.51 -13.01
CA GLU A 705 36.55 -14.04 -13.86
C GLU A 705 36.09 -13.68 -15.29
N ASP A 706 34.97 -14.24 -15.73
CA ASP A 706 34.37 -14.09 -17.06
C ASP A 706 33.21 -13.08 -17.10
N TYR A 707 32.97 -12.33 -16.02
CA TYR A 707 31.79 -11.44 -15.90
C TYR A 707 31.69 -10.42 -17.03
N LEU A 708 32.83 -9.87 -17.45
CA LEU A 708 32.88 -8.86 -18.48
C LEU A 708 32.58 -9.46 -19.87
N GLU A 709 32.98 -10.71 -20.12
CA GLU A 709 32.67 -11.41 -21.38
C GLU A 709 31.16 -11.66 -21.53
N ARG A 710 30.46 -11.96 -20.44
CA ARG A 710 28.99 -12.10 -20.43
C ARG A 710 28.28 -10.78 -20.72
N ILE A 711 28.83 -9.67 -20.21
CA ILE A 711 28.32 -8.32 -20.49
C ILE A 711 28.56 -7.96 -21.95
N GLU A 712 29.75 -8.25 -22.48
CA GLU A 712 30.08 -8.05 -23.90
C GLU A 712 29.16 -8.87 -24.83
N GLN A 713 28.83 -10.11 -24.46
CA GLN A 713 27.88 -10.95 -25.21
C GLN A 713 26.46 -10.37 -25.19
N ARG A 714 25.98 -9.90 -24.03
CA ARG A 714 24.66 -9.22 -23.94
C ARG A 714 24.60 -7.93 -24.74
N VAL A 715 25.68 -7.14 -24.74
CA VAL A 715 25.75 -5.87 -25.48
C VAL A 715 25.80 -6.12 -27.00
N LYS A 716 26.34 -7.25 -27.46
CA LYS A 716 26.32 -7.64 -28.89
C LYS A 716 24.93 -7.89 -29.46
N GLU A 717 23.94 -8.23 -28.63
CA GLU A 717 22.55 -8.47 -29.07
C GLU A 717 21.73 -7.19 -29.30
N PHE A 718 22.14 -6.06 -28.70
CA PHE A 718 21.45 -4.78 -28.90
C PHE A 718 22.00 -4.05 -30.12
N ARG A 719 21.11 -3.67 -31.04
CA ARG A 719 21.44 -2.88 -32.25
C ARG A 719 22.45 -1.77 -31.90
N SER A 720 23.54 -1.76 -32.66
CA SER A 720 24.63 -0.81 -32.57
C SER A 720 24.13 0.63 -32.75
N GLU A 721 24.19 1.40 -31.66
CA GLU A 721 24.06 2.86 -31.63
C GLU A 721 22.73 3.44 -32.19
N ILE A 722 21.80 3.80 -31.31
CA ILE A 722 20.60 4.57 -31.69
C ILE A 722 20.95 6.05 -31.73
N ILE A 723 20.63 6.74 -32.82
CA ILE A 723 20.82 8.18 -32.99
C ILE A 723 19.51 8.83 -33.43
N ILE A 724 19.00 9.77 -32.63
CA ILE A 724 17.82 10.57 -32.99
C ILE A 724 18.27 12.03 -33.05
N ALA A 725 18.08 12.67 -34.19
CA ALA A 725 18.34 14.10 -34.37
C ALA A 725 17.03 14.84 -34.66
N VAL A 726 16.76 15.88 -33.87
CA VAL A 726 15.59 16.75 -34.00
C VAL A 726 16.09 18.17 -34.26
N GLU A 727 15.79 18.70 -35.43
CA GLU A 727 16.02 20.09 -35.77
C GLU A 727 14.76 20.91 -35.50
N ASN A 728 14.93 21.97 -34.74
CA ASN A 728 13.92 22.98 -34.50
C ASN A 728 14.25 24.16 -35.39
N ILE A 729 13.31 24.53 -36.26
CA ILE A 729 13.46 25.61 -37.24
C ILE A 729 12.59 26.77 -36.79
N LYS A 730 13.22 27.93 -36.61
CA LYS A 730 12.50 29.18 -36.38
C LYS A 730 11.76 29.58 -37.66
N THR A 731 10.44 29.41 -37.65
CA THR A 731 9.54 29.81 -38.74
C THR A 731 8.91 31.17 -38.49
#